data_AF-A0A5H2X139-F1
#
_entry.id   AF-A0A5H2X139-F1
#
_cell.length_a   1.000
_cell.length_b   1.000
_cell.length_c   1.000
_cell.angle_alpha   90.00
_cell.angle_beta   90.00
_cell.angle_gamma   90.00
#
_symmetry.space_group_name_H-M   'P 1'
#
loop_
_entity.id
_entity.type
_entity.pdbx_description
1 polymer ?
#
loop_
_entity_poly.entity_id
_entity_poly.type
_entity_poly.pdbx_seq_one_letter_code
_entity_poly.pdbx_strand_id
1 'polypeptide(L)'
;GQLNISEIGYFALDDGLQIALWYRRSTTITRRMDMKMARIRCLIVVTNKNHTDTLEHYLTTHYDTHVDSMNRFNFALLSSVRDLFNFSFVLSKTASWGYLKNGKFDGMIGALVRKQADIGGSPIFFRIERAKVIDYTTRTWVARPCFIFRHPPSTKKDRIVFLQPFSNMVWILLGLCGIFTICLLWLLTSVERRLEAVGVVEQLGHSTRSSSSGNMNSNATTTTTANNKQLCAIGGNDELPPPVGCRCSTRMPLSAGTMPSCGACNAPSVGLATKEQRKQKLEKLMQRRGKTEARRKNVHGISCRRSMLGCGSACCGQTGSVAAQQRTGLFFESVLFYVGSICQQGLTFSTSFFSGRCIVITSLLFAFAIYQFYSASIVGTLLMEKPKTIRTLRDLIHSSLAVGVEDIPYNRDYFLRTKDPIAIELYAKKVTSVPTDNEALSETTADNVTTLSPLQPGVELTAAEKAKTYREILHSHETGAHAKTNEASNWYDPEYGVKRIRKGKFAFHVDVATAYKIIADTFSEKEICELTEIQLFPPQKMVAIVQKGSPLRKTITYGLRRVTESGLMDYQRKVWHSPKPRCVKQIHTDDLRVDLQTFASALLVLIFGYAVSLLALSIEIIQHKLWQRYRAEQEDEQEYE
;
A
#
# COMPACT_ATOMS: atom_id res chain seq x y z
N GLY A 1 -30.17 -23.56 -50.48
CA GLY A 1 -30.60 -24.90 -50.03
C GLY A 1 -31.66 -25.43 -50.95
N GLN A 2 -31.78 -26.75 -51.00
CA GLN A 2 -32.84 -27.43 -51.74
C GLN A 2 -34.15 -27.34 -50.95
N LEU A 3 -35.19 -26.75 -51.55
CA LEU A 3 -36.50 -26.64 -50.92
C LEU A 3 -37.16 -28.02 -50.88
N ASN A 4 -37.43 -28.53 -49.69
CA ASN A 4 -38.20 -29.76 -49.50
C ASN A 4 -39.64 -29.38 -49.12
N ILE A 5 -40.60 -29.69 -49.98
CA ILE A 5 -42.02 -29.44 -49.74
C ILE A 5 -42.61 -30.74 -49.21
N SER A 6 -43.26 -30.68 -48.04
CA SER A 6 -43.96 -31.82 -47.46
C SER A 6 -45.42 -31.45 -47.26
N GLU A 7 -46.32 -32.35 -47.64
CA GLU A 7 -47.76 -32.15 -47.49
C GLU A 7 -48.15 -32.26 -46.01
N ILE A 8 -48.59 -31.15 -45.43
CA ILE A 8 -48.91 -31.04 -44.00
C ILE A 8 -50.32 -31.56 -43.69
N GLY A 9 -51.17 -31.66 -44.70
CA GLY A 9 -52.58 -32.03 -44.59
C GLY A 9 -53.38 -31.50 -45.77
N TYR A 10 -54.69 -31.77 -45.75
CA TYR A 10 -55.63 -31.32 -46.76
C TYR A 10 -56.79 -30.56 -46.11
N PHE A 11 -57.52 -29.80 -46.92
CA PHE A 11 -58.71 -29.07 -46.50
C PHE A 11 -59.91 -29.60 -47.27
N ALA A 12 -60.97 -29.98 -46.55
CA ALA A 12 -62.27 -30.35 -47.13
C ALA A 12 -63.36 -29.39 -46.62
N LEU A 13 -64.37 -29.11 -47.44
CA LEU A 13 -65.47 -28.20 -47.06
C LEU A 13 -66.29 -28.72 -45.89
N ASP A 14 -66.48 -30.04 -45.80
CA ASP A 14 -67.28 -30.68 -44.76
C ASP A 14 -66.47 -30.92 -43.47
N ASP A 15 -65.21 -31.35 -43.59
CA ASP A 15 -64.35 -31.74 -42.46
C ASP A 15 -63.34 -30.66 -42.01
N GLY A 16 -63.27 -29.53 -42.72
CA GLY A 16 -62.30 -28.47 -42.48
C GLY A 16 -60.84 -28.87 -42.76
N LEU A 17 -59.90 -28.21 -42.06
CA LEU A 17 -58.46 -28.46 -42.22
C LEU A 17 -58.02 -29.71 -41.44
N GLN A 18 -57.71 -30.78 -42.14
CA GLN A 18 -57.18 -32.02 -41.57
C GLN A 18 -55.66 -32.04 -41.67
N ILE A 19 -54.99 -31.88 -40.54
CA ILE A 19 -53.53 -31.89 -40.43
C ILE A 19 -53.04 -33.33 -40.22
N ALA A 20 -52.06 -33.75 -41.01
CA ALA A 20 -51.48 -35.07 -40.96
C ALA A 20 -50.95 -35.43 -39.56
N LEU A 21 -51.17 -36.68 -39.14
CA LEU A 21 -50.80 -37.19 -37.82
C LEU A 21 -49.29 -37.04 -37.52
N TRP A 22 -48.43 -37.25 -38.52
CA TRP A 22 -46.98 -37.08 -38.39
C TRP A 22 -46.60 -35.63 -38.05
N TYR A 23 -47.31 -34.64 -38.56
CA TYR A 23 -47.08 -33.22 -38.28
C TYR A 23 -47.54 -32.84 -36.87
N ARG A 24 -48.64 -33.44 -36.39
CA ARG A 24 -49.10 -33.25 -35.00
C ARG A 24 -48.16 -33.89 -33.97
N ARG A 25 -47.61 -35.07 -34.28
CA ARG A 25 -46.73 -35.83 -33.36
C ARG A 25 -45.28 -35.32 -33.31
N SER A 26 -44.77 -34.74 -34.40
CA SER A 26 -43.40 -34.22 -34.47
C SER A 26 -43.29 -32.77 -33.98
N THR A 27 -42.14 -32.40 -33.41
CA THR A 27 -41.88 -30.99 -33.06
C THR A 27 -41.32 -30.22 -34.25
N THR A 28 -41.48 -28.90 -34.25
CA THR A 28 -40.89 -28.02 -35.30
C THR A 28 -39.38 -28.19 -35.43
N ILE A 29 -38.67 -28.51 -34.33
CA ILE A 29 -37.21 -28.69 -34.33
C ILE A 29 -36.85 -29.99 -35.03
N THR A 30 -37.47 -31.12 -34.64
CA THR A 30 -37.23 -32.44 -35.24
C THR A 30 -37.43 -32.41 -36.75
N ARG A 31 -38.48 -31.71 -37.22
CA ARG A 31 -38.77 -31.54 -38.66
C ARG A 31 -37.75 -30.69 -39.41
N ARG A 32 -36.98 -29.85 -38.70
CA ARG A 32 -36.03 -28.89 -39.27
C ARG A 32 -34.59 -29.16 -38.85
N MET A 33 -34.30 -30.39 -38.41
CA MET A 33 -32.96 -30.81 -38.00
C MET A 33 -31.96 -30.72 -39.16
N ASP A 34 -32.39 -30.96 -40.40
CA ASP A 34 -31.56 -30.76 -41.59
C ASP A 34 -32.15 -29.66 -42.47
N MET A 35 -31.38 -28.58 -42.66
CA MET A 35 -31.76 -27.44 -43.51
C MET A 35 -31.18 -27.54 -44.94
N LYS A 36 -30.56 -28.66 -45.31
CA LYS A 36 -30.07 -28.94 -46.67
C LYS A 36 -29.28 -27.77 -47.27
N MET A 37 -28.30 -27.25 -46.52
CA MET A 37 -27.46 -26.12 -46.93
C MET A 37 -28.27 -24.87 -47.28
N ALA A 38 -29.29 -24.54 -46.48
CA ALA A 38 -29.97 -23.25 -46.55
C ALA A 38 -28.97 -22.11 -46.38
N ARG A 39 -29.15 -21.00 -47.11
CA ARG A 39 -28.27 -19.82 -47.03
C ARG A 39 -28.88 -18.80 -46.09
N ILE A 40 -28.31 -18.64 -44.91
CA ILE A 40 -28.80 -17.72 -43.87
C ILE A 40 -27.91 -16.48 -43.84
N ARG A 41 -28.50 -15.29 -43.98
CA ARG A 41 -27.76 -14.02 -43.93
C ARG A 41 -27.42 -13.69 -42.48
N CYS A 42 -26.12 -13.68 -42.17
CA CYS A 42 -25.59 -13.43 -40.84
C CYS A 42 -24.79 -12.13 -40.85
N LEU A 43 -25.23 -11.15 -40.05
CA LEU A 43 -24.57 -9.86 -39.93
C LEU A 43 -23.81 -9.76 -38.62
N ILE A 44 -22.51 -9.47 -38.69
CA ILE A 44 -21.60 -9.46 -37.54
C ILE A 44 -21.08 -8.04 -37.32
N VAL A 45 -20.96 -7.65 -36.06
CA VAL A 45 -20.30 -6.41 -35.68
C VAL A 45 -18.80 -6.64 -35.61
N VAL A 46 -18.03 -5.82 -36.32
CA VAL A 46 -16.57 -5.82 -36.30
C VAL A 46 -16.11 -4.43 -35.93
N THR A 47 -15.43 -4.30 -34.79
CA THR A 47 -14.90 -3.02 -34.32
C THR A 47 -13.52 -2.73 -34.88
N ASN A 48 -12.71 -3.76 -35.14
CA ASN A 48 -11.39 -3.57 -35.74
C ASN A 48 -11.50 -3.13 -37.20
N LYS A 49 -11.05 -1.90 -37.49
CA LYS A 49 -11.05 -1.33 -38.85
C LYS A 49 -9.89 -1.81 -39.72
N ASN A 50 -8.83 -2.33 -39.11
CA ASN A 50 -7.55 -2.63 -39.76
C ASN A 50 -7.39 -4.11 -40.17
N HIS A 51 -8.47 -4.90 -40.18
CA HIS A 51 -8.41 -6.29 -40.66
C HIS A 51 -8.35 -6.30 -42.20
N THR A 52 -7.32 -6.94 -42.75
CA THR A 52 -7.10 -7.09 -44.19
C THR A 52 -7.62 -8.42 -44.75
N ASP A 53 -7.86 -9.39 -43.87
CA ASP A 53 -8.27 -10.75 -44.23
C ASP A 53 -9.74 -10.85 -44.66
N THR A 54 -10.10 -12.00 -45.24
CA THR A 54 -11.51 -12.36 -45.43
C THR A 54 -12.25 -12.40 -44.08
N LEU A 55 -13.53 -11.99 -44.09
CA LEU A 55 -14.32 -11.92 -42.86
C LEU A 55 -14.43 -13.28 -42.16
N GLU A 56 -14.51 -14.37 -42.92
CA GLU A 56 -14.58 -15.73 -42.35
C GLU A 56 -13.26 -16.14 -41.68
N HIS A 57 -12.11 -15.83 -42.30
CA HIS A 57 -10.80 -16.09 -41.70
C HIS A 57 -10.63 -15.30 -40.40
N TYR A 58 -10.95 -14.00 -40.41
CA TYR A 58 -10.88 -13.15 -39.23
C TYR A 58 -11.68 -13.69 -38.02
N LEU A 59 -12.87 -14.24 -38.29
CA LEU A 59 -13.76 -14.73 -37.25
C LEU A 59 -13.40 -16.11 -36.71
N THR A 60 -12.66 -16.92 -37.47
CA THR A 60 -12.34 -18.32 -37.13
C THR A 60 -10.93 -18.50 -36.59
N THR A 61 -9.96 -17.71 -37.07
CA THR A 61 -8.56 -17.83 -36.65
C THR A 61 -8.36 -17.39 -35.20
N HIS A 62 -7.36 -17.94 -34.51
CA HIS A 62 -7.10 -17.69 -33.08
C HIS A 62 -5.98 -16.69 -32.79
N TYR A 63 -5.58 -15.85 -33.76
CA TYR A 63 -4.69 -14.72 -33.49
C TYR A 63 -5.44 -13.58 -32.78
N ASP A 64 -4.74 -12.83 -31.94
CA ASP A 64 -5.24 -11.65 -31.22
C ASP A 64 -6.63 -11.86 -30.63
N THR A 65 -6.77 -12.90 -29.80
CA THR A 65 -8.06 -13.31 -29.23
C THR A 65 -8.77 -12.22 -28.42
N HIS A 66 -8.05 -11.18 -28.00
CA HIS A 66 -8.56 -10.02 -27.28
C HIS A 66 -9.33 -9.03 -28.18
N VAL A 67 -9.10 -9.06 -29.49
CA VAL A 67 -9.77 -8.19 -30.47
C VAL A 67 -11.09 -8.81 -30.89
N ASP A 68 -12.18 -8.05 -30.72
CA ASP A 68 -13.55 -8.49 -31.03
C ASP A 68 -13.91 -9.85 -30.39
N SER A 69 -13.31 -10.16 -29.23
CA SER A 69 -13.38 -11.43 -28.50
C SER A 69 -14.81 -11.95 -28.36
N MET A 70 -15.71 -11.07 -27.91
CA MET A 70 -17.14 -11.32 -27.75
C MET A 70 -17.86 -11.66 -29.07
N ASN A 71 -17.53 -10.94 -30.14
CA ASN A 71 -18.17 -11.10 -31.45
C ASN A 71 -17.74 -12.44 -32.09
N ARG A 72 -16.43 -12.73 -32.04
CA ARG A 72 -15.82 -13.97 -32.54
C ARG A 72 -16.31 -15.18 -31.74
N PHE A 73 -16.40 -15.06 -30.42
CA PHE A 73 -16.98 -16.09 -29.56
C PHE A 73 -18.43 -16.43 -29.95
N ASN A 74 -19.29 -15.42 -30.13
CA ASN A 74 -20.68 -15.67 -30.49
C ASN A 74 -20.81 -16.29 -31.89
N PHE A 75 -19.96 -15.87 -32.83
CA PHE A 75 -19.89 -16.48 -34.14
C PHE A 75 -19.48 -17.95 -34.07
N ALA A 76 -18.47 -18.30 -33.27
CA ALA A 76 -18.04 -19.69 -33.08
C ALA A 76 -19.17 -20.58 -32.52
N LEU A 77 -19.98 -20.07 -31.60
CA LEU A 77 -21.18 -20.77 -31.12
C LEU A 77 -22.21 -20.95 -32.24
N LEU A 78 -22.45 -19.92 -33.05
CA LEU A 78 -23.38 -20.01 -34.18
C LEU A 78 -22.88 -20.95 -35.27
N SER A 79 -21.58 -21.06 -35.51
CA SER A 79 -20.96 -22.05 -36.40
C SER A 79 -21.18 -23.47 -35.91
N SER A 80 -21.15 -23.70 -34.60
CA SER A 80 -21.51 -25.01 -34.03
C SER A 80 -22.99 -25.34 -34.27
N VAL A 81 -23.87 -24.33 -34.23
CA VAL A 81 -25.30 -24.48 -34.56
C VAL A 81 -25.53 -24.69 -36.05
N ARG A 82 -24.72 -24.05 -36.90
CA ARG A 82 -24.71 -24.24 -38.35
C ARG A 82 -24.45 -25.70 -38.70
N ASP A 83 -23.45 -26.30 -38.07
CA ASP A 83 -23.06 -27.68 -38.33
C ASP A 83 -24.12 -28.66 -37.79
N LEU A 84 -24.75 -28.34 -36.64
CA LEU A 84 -25.84 -29.14 -36.08
C LEU A 84 -27.09 -29.20 -36.96
N PHE A 85 -27.41 -28.10 -37.66
CA PHE A 85 -28.63 -27.98 -38.48
C PHE A 85 -28.38 -27.99 -39.99
N ASN A 86 -27.14 -28.21 -40.41
CA ASN A 86 -26.70 -28.28 -41.81
C ASN A 86 -27.19 -27.10 -42.68
N PHE A 87 -26.91 -25.87 -42.23
CA PHE A 87 -27.11 -24.66 -43.04
C PHE A 87 -25.78 -23.96 -43.34
N SER A 88 -25.80 -22.88 -44.12
CA SER A 88 -24.62 -22.10 -44.51
C SER A 88 -24.83 -20.62 -44.19
N PHE A 89 -23.75 -19.91 -43.87
CA PHE A 89 -23.80 -18.47 -43.64
C PHE A 89 -23.49 -17.67 -44.90
N VAL A 90 -24.24 -16.59 -45.09
CA VAL A 90 -23.86 -15.48 -45.96
C VAL A 90 -23.46 -14.33 -45.04
N LEU A 91 -22.16 -14.12 -44.89
CA LEU A 91 -21.62 -13.18 -43.92
C LEU A 91 -21.65 -11.74 -44.43
N SER A 92 -21.94 -10.81 -43.54
CA SER A 92 -21.83 -9.36 -43.77
C SER A 92 -21.32 -8.70 -42.50
N LYS A 93 -20.67 -7.53 -42.63
CA LYS A 93 -20.12 -6.79 -41.48
C LYS A 93 -20.78 -5.43 -41.28
N THR A 94 -20.80 -4.96 -40.03
CA THR A 94 -21.22 -3.61 -39.64
C THR A 94 -20.37 -3.13 -38.46
N ALA A 95 -20.26 -1.82 -38.24
CA ALA A 95 -19.53 -1.24 -37.10
C ALA A 95 -20.41 -1.01 -35.85
N SER A 96 -21.75 -1.09 -35.99
CA SER A 96 -22.71 -0.81 -34.92
C SER A 96 -23.63 -2.01 -34.63
N TRP A 97 -23.92 -2.24 -33.35
CA TRP A 97 -24.95 -3.21 -32.89
C TRP A 97 -26.37 -2.76 -33.22
N GLY A 98 -26.60 -1.45 -33.34
CA GLY A 98 -27.92 -0.88 -33.62
C GLY A 98 -28.45 0.00 -32.51
N TYR A 99 -28.08 1.27 -32.60
CA TYR A 99 -28.53 2.34 -31.74
C TYR A 99 -29.64 3.13 -32.42
N LEU A 100 -30.52 3.71 -31.62
CA LEU A 100 -31.64 4.49 -32.13
C LEU A 100 -31.12 5.88 -32.51
N LYS A 101 -31.10 6.18 -33.81
CA LYS A 101 -30.75 7.50 -34.37
C LYS A 101 -31.95 8.03 -35.14
N ASN A 102 -32.44 9.22 -34.81
CA ASN A 102 -33.58 9.85 -35.49
C ASN A 102 -34.80 8.91 -35.63
N GLY A 103 -35.11 8.15 -34.56
CA GLY A 103 -36.24 7.21 -34.53
C GLY A 103 -36.04 5.89 -35.30
N LYS A 104 -34.91 5.68 -35.99
CA LYS A 104 -34.59 4.43 -36.69
C LYS A 104 -33.39 3.73 -36.06
N PHE A 105 -33.41 2.40 -36.01
CA PHE A 105 -32.26 1.62 -35.58
C PHE A 105 -31.21 1.53 -36.70
N ASP A 106 -29.96 1.85 -36.35
CA ASP A 106 -28.80 1.64 -37.24
C ASP A 106 -28.22 0.22 -37.10
N GLY A 107 -27.07 -0.03 -37.73
CA GLY A 107 -26.26 -1.22 -37.47
C GLY A 107 -26.97 -2.58 -37.64
N MET A 108 -26.61 -3.53 -36.77
CA MET A 108 -27.10 -4.92 -36.83
C MET A 108 -28.61 -5.02 -36.60
N ILE A 109 -29.17 -4.33 -35.60
CA ILE A 109 -30.63 -4.30 -35.38
C ILE A 109 -31.35 -3.69 -36.57
N GLY A 110 -30.86 -2.56 -37.10
CA GLY A 110 -31.44 -1.91 -38.26
C GLY A 110 -31.54 -2.83 -39.47
N ALA A 111 -30.50 -3.62 -39.73
CA ALA A 111 -30.49 -4.59 -40.81
C ALA A 111 -31.49 -5.76 -40.59
N LEU A 112 -31.67 -6.22 -39.35
CA LEU A 112 -32.67 -7.24 -39.01
C LEU A 112 -34.10 -6.72 -39.21
N VAL A 113 -34.35 -5.48 -38.78
CA VAL A 113 -35.64 -4.80 -38.95
C VAL A 113 -35.95 -4.59 -40.44
N ARG A 114 -34.96 -4.18 -41.24
CA ARG A 114 -35.07 -4.02 -42.70
C ARG A 114 -35.05 -5.35 -43.48
N LYS A 115 -35.01 -6.50 -42.80
CA LYS A 115 -34.91 -7.84 -43.40
C LYS A 115 -33.68 -8.09 -44.29
N GLN A 116 -32.66 -7.25 -44.16
CA GLN A 116 -31.39 -7.38 -44.88
C GLN A 116 -30.55 -8.53 -44.32
N ALA A 117 -30.67 -8.82 -43.02
CA ALA A 117 -30.09 -9.98 -42.35
C ALA A 117 -31.19 -10.85 -41.73
N ASP A 118 -30.93 -12.15 -41.59
CA ASP A 118 -31.84 -13.11 -40.96
C ASP A 118 -31.49 -13.30 -39.47
N ILE A 119 -30.19 -13.32 -39.16
CA ILE A 119 -29.64 -13.48 -37.81
C ILE A 119 -28.56 -12.44 -37.50
N GLY A 120 -28.45 -12.05 -36.22
CA GLY A 120 -27.33 -11.28 -35.72
C GLY A 120 -26.20 -12.21 -35.26
N GLY A 121 -25.03 -12.06 -35.86
CA GLY A 121 -23.86 -12.86 -35.55
C GLY A 121 -23.04 -12.36 -34.34
N SER A 122 -23.36 -11.17 -33.83
CA SER A 122 -22.81 -10.61 -32.59
C SER A 122 -23.84 -10.65 -31.46
N PRO A 123 -23.40 -10.85 -30.21
CA PRO A 123 -24.31 -10.81 -29.07
C PRO A 123 -24.62 -9.35 -28.73
N ILE A 124 -25.78 -9.10 -28.12
CA ILE A 124 -26.19 -7.75 -27.74
C ILE A 124 -26.77 -7.71 -26.33
N PHE A 125 -26.64 -6.57 -25.65
CA PHE A 125 -27.33 -6.33 -24.40
C PHE A 125 -28.84 -6.48 -24.55
N PHE A 126 -29.44 -7.21 -23.62
CA PHE A 126 -30.88 -7.32 -23.51
C PHE A 126 -31.47 -5.97 -23.11
N ARG A 127 -32.37 -5.42 -23.94
CA ARG A 127 -33.13 -4.21 -23.64
C ARG A 127 -34.59 -4.40 -24.07
N ILE A 128 -35.51 -3.88 -23.27
CA ILE A 128 -36.95 -4.01 -23.52
C ILE A 128 -37.36 -3.27 -24.81
N GLU A 129 -36.77 -2.12 -25.09
CA GLU A 129 -37.03 -1.34 -26.32
C GLU A 129 -36.74 -2.14 -27.59
N ARG A 130 -35.66 -2.94 -27.57
CA ARG A 130 -35.22 -3.78 -28.69
C ARG A 130 -36.10 -5.02 -28.85
N ALA A 131 -36.62 -5.57 -27.75
CA ALA A 131 -37.52 -6.74 -27.78
C ALA A 131 -38.80 -6.51 -28.61
N LYS A 132 -39.19 -5.25 -28.82
CA LYS A 132 -40.33 -4.88 -29.68
C LYS A 132 -40.05 -5.10 -31.17
N VAL A 133 -38.81 -4.93 -31.61
CA VAL A 133 -38.42 -4.93 -33.04
C VAL A 133 -37.58 -6.12 -33.47
N ILE A 134 -36.99 -6.86 -32.52
CA ILE A 134 -36.22 -8.09 -32.77
C ILE A 134 -36.61 -9.16 -31.75
N ASP A 135 -36.26 -10.41 -32.05
CA ASP A 135 -36.44 -11.52 -31.11
C ASP A 135 -35.11 -11.99 -30.51
N TYR A 136 -35.11 -12.13 -29.20
CA TYR A 136 -34.01 -12.67 -28.42
C TYR A 136 -34.06 -14.20 -28.37
N THR A 137 -32.89 -14.85 -28.37
CA THR A 137 -32.75 -16.30 -28.26
C THR A 137 -32.21 -16.72 -26.88
N THR A 138 -30.95 -17.13 -26.80
CA THR A 138 -30.28 -17.62 -25.59
C THR A 138 -29.10 -16.71 -25.23
N ARG A 139 -28.78 -16.62 -23.93
CA ARG A 139 -27.57 -15.93 -23.46
C ARG A 139 -26.33 -16.57 -24.08
N THR A 140 -25.42 -15.75 -24.58
CA THR A 140 -24.15 -16.23 -25.15
C THR A 140 -22.96 -15.66 -24.39
N TRP A 141 -22.94 -14.35 -24.14
CA TRP A 141 -21.84 -13.67 -23.46
C TRP A 141 -22.29 -12.96 -22.17
N VAL A 142 -21.35 -12.72 -21.27
CA VAL A 142 -21.55 -11.90 -20.06
C VAL A 142 -20.45 -10.84 -20.06
N ALA A 143 -20.81 -9.60 -20.40
CA ALA A 143 -19.85 -8.49 -20.40
C ALA A 143 -19.58 -8.04 -18.97
N ARG A 144 -18.31 -7.81 -18.65
CA ARG A 144 -17.89 -7.31 -17.34
C ARG A 144 -16.82 -6.23 -17.53
N PRO A 145 -17.21 -5.02 -17.94
CA PRO A 145 -16.27 -3.93 -18.02
C PRO A 145 -16.03 -3.33 -16.63
N CYS A 146 -14.76 -3.05 -16.32
CA CYS A 146 -14.35 -2.48 -15.05
C CYS A 146 -13.26 -1.44 -15.24
N PHE A 147 -13.11 -0.57 -14.25
CA PHE A 147 -11.92 0.28 -14.11
C PHE A 147 -10.78 -0.57 -13.57
N ILE A 148 -9.67 -0.60 -14.31
CA ILE A 148 -8.42 -1.22 -13.90
C ILE A 148 -7.39 -0.12 -13.67
N PHE A 149 -6.69 -0.16 -12.54
CA PHE A 149 -5.61 0.78 -12.22
C PHE A 149 -4.61 0.20 -11.23
N ARG A 150 -3.42 0.80 -11.16
CA ARG A 150 -2.47 0.61 -10.07
C ARG A 150 -2.69 1.66 -9.00
N HIS A 151 -2.70 1.27 -7.73
CA HIS A 151 -2.79 2.25 -6.64
C HIS A 151 -1.60 3.21 -6.70
N PRO A 152 -1.81 4.53 -6.54
CA PRO A 152 -0.70 5.44 -6.41
C PRO A 152 0.11 5.04 -5.16
N PRO A 153 1.45 5.10 -5.21
CA PRO A 153 2.25 4.86 -4.02
C PRO A 153 1.76 5.79 -2.92
N SER A 154 1.39 5.24 -1.77
CA SER A 154 0.84 6.01 -0.65
C SER A 154 1.86 7.05 -0.20
N THR A 155 1.67 8.31 -0.60
CA THR A 155 2.39 9.50 -0.14
C THR A 155 1.89 9.97 1.23
N LYS A 156 1.40 9.05 2.08
CA LYS A 156 1.18 9.37 3.49
C LYS A 156 2.55 9.74 4.05
N LYS A 157 2.80 11.04 4.15
CA LYS A 157 3.98 11.70 4.71
C LYS A 157 4.62 10.78 5.73
N ASP A 158 5.88 10.46 5.47
CA ASP A 158 6.75 9.58 6.21
C ASP A 158 6.55 9.72 7.73
N ARG A 159 5.60 8.95 8.27
CA ARG A 159 5.67 8.63 9.68
C ARG A 159 6.95 7.84 9.81
N ILE A 160 7.82 8.28 10.71
CA ILE A 160 9.03 7.56 11.09
C ILE A 160 8.63 6.09 11.28
N VAL A 161 9.16 5.19 10.44
CA VAL A 161 8.73 3.79 10.37
C VAL A 161 8.83 3.11 11.74
N PHE A 162 9.79 3.54 12.56
CA PHE A 162 10.00 3.09 13.93
C PHE A 162 8.86 3.43 14.91
N LEU A 163 8.04 4.45 14.63
CA LEU A 163 6.90 4.82 15.50
C LEU A 163 5.58 4.18 15.06
N GLN A 164 5.56 3.52 13.90
CA GLN A 164 4.37 2.89 13.31
C GLN A 164 3.84 1.65 14.05
N PRO A 165 4.66 0.78 14.68
CA PRO A 165 4.17 -0.47 15.29
C PRO A 165 3.16 -0.28 16.42
N PHE A 166 3.26 0.82 17.16
CA PHE A 166 2.35 1.13 18.27
C PHE A 166 1.48 2.35 17.96
N SER A 167 0.23 2.28 18.43
CA SER A 167 -0.68 3.44 18.39
C SER A 167 -0.14 4.57 19.27
N ASN A 168 -0.46 5.81 18.91
CA ASN A 168 -0.07 7.00 19.68
C ASN A 168 -0.49 6.90 21.15
N MET A 169 -1.62 6.26 21.45
CA MET A 169 -2.08 6.06 22.83
C MET A 169 -1.17 5.12 23.62
N VAL A 170 -0.64 4.07 22.97
CA VAL A 170 0.29 3.12 23.61
C VAL A 170 1.62 3.83 23.93
N TRP A 171 2.12 4.66 23.00
CA TRP A 171 3.32 5.46 23.25
C TRP A 171 3.17 6.41 24.45
N ILE A 172 2.02 7.07 24.57
CA ILE A 172 1.72 7.96 25.72
C ILE A 172 1.68 7.16 27.02
N LEU A 173 0.98 6.02 27.04
CA LEU A 173 0.91 5.15 28.22
C LEU A 173 2.27 4.60 28.62
N LEU A 174 3.11 4.20 27.67
CA LEU A 174 4.49 3.77 27.93
C LEU A 174 5.32 4.90 28.57
N GLY A 175 5.19 6.13 28.08
CA GLY A 175 5.84 7.30 28.67
C GLY A 175 5.38 7.57 30.10
N LEU A 176 4.06 7.52 30.36
CA LEU A 176 3.50 7.73 31.70
C LEU A 176 3.92 6.64 32.69
N CYS A 177 3.86 5.37 32.27
CA CYS A 177 4.37 4.25 33.07
C CYS A 177 5.86 4.41 33.36
N GLY A 178 6.64 4.89 32.39
CA GLY A 178 8.06 5.14 32.57
C GLY A 178 8.37 6.22 33.60
N ILE A 179 7.69 7.37 33.50
CA ILE A 179 7.81 8.44 34.51
C ILE A 179 7.44 7.92 35.89
N PHE A 180 6.36 7.15 36.00
CA PHE A 180 5.94 6.53 37.26
C PHE A 180 7.03 5.60 37.83
N THR A 181 7.63 4.74 36.99
CA THR A 181 8.72 3.86 37.43
C THR A 181 9.99 4.63 37.82
N ILE A 182 10.34 5.71 37.13
CA ILE A 182 11.48 6.57 37.47
C ILE A 182 11.24 7.23 38.84
N CYS A 183 10.05 7.79 39.07
CA CYS A 183 9.69 8.40 40.35
C CYS A 183 9.72 7.38 41.50
N LEU A 184 9.23 6.16 41.25
CA LEU A 184 9.23 5.08 42.22
C LEU A 184 10.65 4.61 42.56
N LEU A 185 11.50 4.42 41.54
CA LEU A 185 12.91 4.07 41.72
C LEU A 185 13.68 5.17 42.45
N TRP A 186 13.45 6.43 42.10
CA TRP A 186 14.05 7.58 42.79
C TRP A 186 13.62 7.65 44.25
N LEU A 187 12.34 7.42 44.56
CA LEU A 187 11.84 7.38 45.93
C LEU A 187 12.52 6.27 46.73
N LEU A 188 12.58 5.05 46.18
CA LEU A 188 13.13 3.89 46.88
C LEU A 188 14.63 4.02 47.10
N THR A 189 15.39 4.45 46.10
CA THR A 189 16.84 4.70 46.24
C THR A 189 17.11 5.85 47.21
N SER A 190 16.24 6.87 47.25
CA SER A 190 16.32 7.94 48.25
C SER A 190 16.04 7.46 49.68
N VAL A 191 15.09 6.53 49.85
CA VAL A 191 14.75 5.95 51.15
C VAL A 191 15.84 4.99 51.62
N GLU A 192 16.35 4.13 50.74
CA GLU A 192 17.47 3.21 51.01
C GLU A 192 18.71 3.98 51.49
N ARG A 193 19.13 5.03 50.77
CA ARG A 193 20.27 5.85 51.21
C ARG A 193 20.02 6.65 52.49
N ARG A 194 18.77 7.02 52.79
CA ARG A 194 18.43 7.64 54.07
C ARG A 194 18.47 6.64 55.23
N LEU A 195 18.02 5.40 55.01
CA LEU A 195 18.09 4.33 56.01
C LEU A 195 19.53 3.91 56.28
N GLU A 196 20.38 3.86 55.25
CA GLU A 196 21.83 3.68 55.38
C GLU A 196 22.47 4.84 56.16
N ALA A 197 22.11 6.09 55.86
CA ALA A 197 22.64 7.26 56.57
C ALA A 197 22.22 7.36 58.04
N VAL A 198 21.10 6.72 58.43
CA VAL A 198 20.61 6.66 59.82
C VAL A 198 21.11 5.39 60.53
N GLY A 199 21.84 4.49 59.84
CA GLY A 199 22.46 3.30 60.45
C GLY A 199 21.49 2.17 60.81
N VAL A 200 20.25 2.18 60.31
CA VAL A 200 19.21 1.20 60.68
C VAL A 200 19.40 -0.17 59.99
N VAL A 201 20.23 -0.21 58.95
CA VAL A 201 20.46 -1.42 58.14
C VAL A 201 21.14 -2.54 58.94
N GLU A 202 21.87 -2.21 60.02
CA GLU A 202 22.54 -3.20 60.86
C GLU A 202 21.58 -4.01 61.77
N GLN A 203 20.35 -3.53 62.01
CA GLN A 203 19.37 -4.25 62.86
C GLN A 203 18.44 -5.20 62.09
N LEU A 204 18.20 -4.99 60.80
CA LEU A 204 17.29 -5.83 60.00
C LEU A 204 17.95 -7.11 59.48
N GLY A 205 19.28 -7.18 59.43
CA GLY A 205 20.03 -8.39 59.06
C GLY A 205 20.10 -9.48 60.15
N HIS A 206 19.86 -9.12 61.42
CA HIS A 206 19.98 -10.06 62.55
C HIS A 206 18.67 -10.77 62.92
N SER A 207 17.51 -10.31 62.45
CA SER A 207 16.22 -10.89 62.88
C SER A 207 15.80 -12.15 62.12
N THR A 208 16.44 -12.50 61.00
CA THR A 208 16.12 -13.72 60.22
C THR A 208 16.99 -14.94 60.54
N ARG A 209 17.84 -14.91 61.58
CA ARG A 209 18.69 -16.06 61.94
C ARG A 209 18.47 -16.64 63.34
N SER A 210 17.42 -16.22 64.05
CA SER A 210 17.08 -16.77 65.38
C SER A 210 15.58 -17.06 65.52
N SER A 211 15.07 -18.04 64.78
CA SER A 211 13.77 -18.68 65.07
C SER A 211 13.67 -20.04 64.36
N SER A 212 14.46 -21.02 64.80
CA SER A 212 14.07 -22.44 64.78
C SER A 212 15.11 -23.28 65.54
N SER A 213 15.14 -23.14 66.86
CA SER A 213 15.72 -24.19 67.71
C SER A 213 14.98 -24.24 69.05
N GLY A 214 14.42 -25.40 69.34
CA GLY A 214 13.73 -25.77 70.57
C GLY A 214 12.29 -26.25 70.29
N ASN A 215 11.84 -27.42 70.75
CA ASN A 215 12.49 -28.54 71.41
C ASN A 215 11.47 -29.72 71.47
N MET A 216 11.98 -30.92 71.77
CA MET A 216 11.30 -32.05 72.46
C MET A 216 10.47 -33.10 71.69
N ASN A 217 11.13 -34.24 71.45
CA ASN A 217 10.88 -35.59 72.00
C ASN A 217 9.42 -36.08 72.22
N SER A 218 9.07 -37.24 71.62
CA SER A 218 8.99 -38.54 72.32
C SER A 218 8.30 -39.67 71.50
N ASN A 219 8.83 -40.90 71.68
CA ASN A 219 8.18 -42.23 71.65
C ASN A 219 7.92 -43.02 70.33
N ALA A 220 8.89 -43.90 70.05
CA ALA A 220 8.84 -45.35 69.79
C ALA A 220 7.58 -46.11 69.27
N THR A 221 7.86 -47.02 68.32
CA THR A 221 7.26 -48.36 68.01
C THR A 221 5.80 -48.39 67.50
N THR A 222 5.42 -49.10 66.41
CA THR A 222 5.65 -50.53 66.08
C THR A 222 5.16 -50.84 64.64
N THR A 223 5.88 -51.71 63.89
CA THR A 223 5.42 -52.77 62.92
C THR A 223 4.42 -52.43 61.78
N THR A 224 4.53 -52.90 60.52
CA THR A 224 4.91 -54.24 60.00
C THR A 224 4.99 -54.22 58.44
N THR A 225 5.99 -54.91 57.85
CA THR A 225 5.99 -55.78 56.62
C THR A 225 5.33 -55.33 55.29
N ALA A 226 5.78 -55.70 54.07
CA ALA A 226 6.90 -56.48 53.54
C ALA A 226 6.87 -56.47 51.98
N ASN A 227 8.02 -56.79 51.39
CA ASN A 227 8.28 -57.53 50.13
C ASN A 227 8.12 -56.86 48.75
N ASN A 228 8.98 -57.14 47.75
CA ASN A 228 10.40 -57.54 47.65
C ASN A 228 10.77 -57.67 46.15
N LYS A 229 12.03 -57.35 45.82
CA LYS A 229 13.00 -58.03 44.91
C LYS A 229 12.58 -58.47 43.47
N GLN A 230 13.21 -58.03 42.37
CA GLN A 230 14.63 -58.12 41.91
C GLN A 230 14.94 -59.40 41.09
N LEU A 231 15.45 -59.29 39.85
CA LEU A 231 16.70 -59.91 39.29
C LEU A 231 16.88 -59.79 37.74
N CYS A 232 18.09 -59.37 37.31
CA CYS A 232 19.02 -59.82 36.22
C CYS A 232 18.52 -60.33 34.83
N ALA A 233 19.25 -60.30 33.69
CA ALA A 233 20.57 -59.81 33.24
C ALA A 233 20.76 -60.11 31.70
N ILE A 234 21.92 -59.68 31.15
CA ILE A 234 22.65 -60.08 29.89
C ILE A 234 22.43 -59.14 28.67
N GLY A 235 23.42 -58.52 28.02
CA GLY A 235 24.90 -58.50 28.13
C GLY A 235 25.62 -57.61 27.08
N GLY A 236 26.95 -57.39 27.26
CA GLY A 236 28.00 -56.99 26.28
C GLY A 236 28.23 -55.47 26.05
N ASN A 237 29.22 -54.79 26.67
CA ASN A 237 30.68 -54.65 26.35
C ASN A 237 30.95 -53.76 25.11
N ASP A 238 31.77 -52.70 25.06
CA ASP A 238 32.89 -52.19 25.87
C ASP A 238 33.08 -50.65 25.63
N GLU A 239 33.87 -50.02 26.53
CA GLU A 239 34.58 -48.72 26.43
C GLU A 239 33.82 -47.38 26.62
N LEU A 240 33.98 -46.83 27.83
CA LEU A 240 33.68 -45.45 28.24
C LEU A 240 34.97 -44.72 28.64
N PRO A 241 35.09 -43.41 28.37
CA PRO A 241 35.85 -42.52 29.25
C PRO A 241 35.00 -41.32 29.75
N PRO A 242 35.50 -40.56 30.76
CA PRO A 242 34.72 -39.86 31.79
C PRO A 242 34.25 -38.43 31.43
N PRO A 243 33.38 -37.80 32.25
CA PRO A 243 32.96 -36.42 32.05
C PRO A 243 34.04 -35.44 32.55
N VAL A 244 34.50 -34.57 31.66
CA VAL A 244 35.51 -33.55 31.98
C VAL A 244 34.85 -32.34 32.67
N GLY A 245 35.08 -32.24 33.97
CA GLY A 245 35.92 -31.20 34.57
C GLY A 245 35.63 -29.73 34.26
N CYS A 246 35.24 -29.00 35.31
CA CYS A 246 35.44 -27.56 35.48
C CYS A 246 36.89 -27.12 35.21
N ARG A 247 37.11 -25.97 34.54
CA ARG A 247 37.95 -24.86 35.07
C ARG A 247 38.04 -23.63 34.16
N CYS A 248 37.93 -22.48 34.83
CA CYS A 248 38.62 -21.21 34.66
C CYS A 248 39.32 -20.90 33.32
N SER A 249 38.91 -19.80 32.68
CA SER A 249 39.74 -19.09 31.72
C SER A 249 40.41 -17.89 32.41
N THR A 250 41.71 -18.04 32.67
CA THR A 250 42.68 -16.95 32.86
C THR A 250 43.67 -17.02 31.70
N ARG A 251 43.72 -15.91 30.94
CA ARG A 251 44.88 -15.24 30.30
C ARG A 251 45.93 -16.00 29.47
N MET A 252 46.40 -15.23 28.48
CA MET A 252 47.68 -15.25 27.72
C MET A 252 47.66 -15.95 26.34
N PRO A 253 48.64 -15.72 25.45
CA PRO A 253 49.39 -14.48 25.09
C PRO A 253 49.57 -14.35 23.55
N LEU A 254 50.25 -13.29 23.07
CA LEU A 254 51.16 -13.40 21.91
C LEU A 254 52.16 -12.24 21.91
N SER A 255 53.36 -12.57 21.46
CA SER A 255 54.67 -12.03 21.82
C SER A 255 55.25 -11.02 20.82
N ALA A 256 56.28 -10.35 21.30
CA ALA A 256 57.19 -9.43 20.64
C ALA A 256 58.02 -10.03 19.47
N GLY A 257 58.57 -9.14 18.63
CA GLY A 257 59.58 -9.46 17.63
C GLY A 257 60.11 -8.23 16.86
N THR A 258 61.06 -7.51 17.49
CA THR A 258 62.33 -7.01 16.91
C THR A 258 62.35 -6.02 15.72
N MET A 259 62.92 -4.83 15.98
CA MET A 259 63.62 -3.99 15.00
C MET A 259 64.99 -4.59 14.60
N PRO A 260 65.59 -4.12 13.49
CA PRO A 260 66.92 -3.52 13.58
C PRO A 260 67.02 -2.12 12.94
N SER A 261 67.95 -1.36 13.51
CA SER A 261 68.43 -0.03 13.12
C SER A 261 69.21 0.02 11.80
N CYS A 262 69.36 1.20 11.19
CA CYS A 262 70.65 1.91 11.06
C CYS A 262 70.59 3.17 10.17
N GLY A 263 71.10 4.29 10.72
CA GLY A 263 71.90 5.34 10.05
C GLY A 263 71.19 6.30 9.08
N ALA A 264 71.51 7.59 8.98
CA ALA A 264 72.50 8.45 9.63
C ALA A 264 72.26 9.92 9.23
N CYS A 265 73.00 10.83 9.90
CA CYS A 265 73.37 12.21 9.52
C CYS A 265 72.64 13.40 10.19
N ASN A 266 73.10 13.71 11.42
CA ASN A 266 73.75 14.97 11.87
C ASN A 266 73.35 16.34 11.28
N ALA A 267 72.79 17.19 12.17
CA ALA A 267 73.33 18.45 12.77
C ALA A 267 74.02 19.52 11.87
N PRO A 268 74.03 20.85 12.22
CA PRO A 268 74.09 21.43 13.57
C PRO A 268 73.14 22.67 13.74
N SER A 269 73.08 23.49 14.80
CA SER A 269 73.88 23.80 15.99
C SER A 269 73.03 24.58 17.01
N VAL A 270 73.22 24.26 18.29
CA VAL A 270 73.52 25.14 19.46
C VAL A 270 73.18 26.64 19.36
N GLY A 271 72.45 27.13 20.37
CA GLY A 271 72.37 28.56 20.72
C GLY A 271 71.66 28.80 22.06
N LEU A 272 72.40 28.71 23.16
CA LEU A 272 71.96 29.08 24.50
C LEU A 272 71.51 30.55 24.55
N ALA A 273 70.43 30.77 25.31
CA ALA A 273 69.99 32.08 25.75
C ALA A 273 71.05 32.72 26.66
N THR A 274 71.54 33.89 26.26
CA THR A 274 72.17 34.87 27.15
C THR A 274 71.22 36.03 27.42
N LYS A 275 71.27 36.50 28.66
CA LYS A 275 70.59 37.67 29.22
C LYS A 275 70.83 38.90 28.33
N GLU A 276 69.92 39.87 28.45
CA GLU A 276 69.90 41.19 27.78
C GLU A 276 69.17 41.25 26.43
N GLN A 277 67.84 41.33 26.51
CA GLN A 277 67.02 42.11 25.55
C GLN A 277 65.54 42.28 25.97
N ARG A 278 65.15 41.82 27.17
CA ARG A 278 63.80 42.00 27.75
C ARG A 278 63.66 43.18 28.73
N LYS A 279 64.59 44.14 28.73
CA LYS A 279 64.51 45.37 29.54
C LYS A 279 64.02 46.62 28.78
N GLN A 280 63.68 46.53 27.49
CA GLN A 280 63.23 47.70 26.69
C GLN A 280 61.80 47.61 26.13
N LYS A 281 60.99 46.62 26.57
CA LYS A 281 59.58 46.50 26.15
C LYS A 281 58.58 46.61 27.31
N LEU A 282 59.07 46.92 28.52
CA LEU A 282 58.27 47.08 29.74
C LEU A 282 57.94 48.56 30.06
N GLU A 283 58.58 49.53 29.39
CA GLU A 283 58.28 50.96 29.56
C GLU A 283 57.28 51.54 28.55
N LYS A 284 56.85 50.78 27.54
CA LYS A 284 55.88 51.24 26.52
C LYS A 284 54.44 50.73 26.68
N LEU A 285 54.14 49.99 27.75
CA LEU A 285 52.78 49.54 28.09
C LEU A 285 52.19 50.20 29.35
N MET A 286 53.00 50.93 30.13
CA MET A 286 52.58 51.69 31.33
C MET A 286 51.98 53.08 31.02
N GLN A 287 51.80 53.44 29.74
CA GLN A 287 51.35 54.79 29.34
C GLN A 287 50.10 54.81 28.45
N ARG A 288 49.29 53.74 28.50
CA ARG A 288 47.99 53.66 27.80
C ARG A 288 46.79 53.23 28.66
N ARG A 289 46.95 53.05 29.97
CA ARG A 289 45.83 52.72 30.89
C ARG A 289 45.37 53.89 31.78
N GLY A 290 45.80 55.12 31.46
CA GLY A 290 45.43 56.35 32.17
C GLY A 290 44.39 57.24 31.47
N LYS A 291 43.68 56.74 30.45
CA LYS A 291 42.65 57.50 29.71
C LYS A 291 41.47 56.63 29.29
N THR A 292 40.76 56.07 30.26
CA THR A 292 39.37 55.61 30.07
C THR A 292 38.53 55.67 31.34
N GLU A 293 38.89 56.54 32.29
CA GLU A 293 37.97 57.06 33.30
C GLU A 293 37.63 58.49 32.90
N ALA A 294 36.33 58.75 32.71
CA ALA A 294 35.68 60.03 32.38
C ALA A 294 34.96 60.09 31.02
N ARG A 295 34.20 59.05 30.62
CA ARG A 295 33.02 59.25 29.73
C ARG A 295 32.03 58.09 29.70
N ARG A 296 31.37 57.77 30.83
CA ARG A 296 30.04 57.11 30.83
C ARG A 296 29.33 57.19 32.19
N LYS A 297 29.06 58.41 32.67
CA LYS A 297 27.95 58.67 33.59
C LYS A 297 26.82 59.28 32.77
N ASN A 298 25.86 58.45 32.36
CA ASN A 298 24.46 58.78 32.03
C ASN A 298 23.86 57.59 31.29
N VAL A 299 23.21 56.66 32.00
CA VAL A 299 21.94 56.05 31.60
C VAL A 299 21.24 55.62 32.90
N HIS A 300 20.09 56.23 33.18
CA HIS A 300 19.13 55.82 34.19
C HIS A 300 18.60 54.41 33.89
N GLY A 301 18.33 53.66 34.95
CA GLY A 301 18.13 52.22 34.91
C GLY A 301 16.91 51.72 34.15
N ILE A 302 17.01 50.46 33.74
CA ILE A 302 15.89 49.53 33.64
C ILE A 302 16.35 48.23 34.33
N SER A 303 15.51 47.81 35.26
CA SER A 303 15.52 46.55 36.01
C SER A 303 15.88 45.35 35.14
N CYS A 304 16.92 44.61 35.52
CA CYS A 304 17.07 43.20 35.17
C CYS A 304 17.85 42.46 36.27
N ARG A 305 17.33 42.55 37.50
CA ARG A 305 17.85 41.84 38.67
C ARG A 305 16.80 40.84 39.18
N ARG A 306 16.41 39.90 38.31
CA ARG A 306 15.74 38.61 38.60
C ARG A 306 15.40 37.98 37.25
N SER A 307 15.85 36.74 37.02
CA SER A 307 15.39 35.78 35.97
C SER A 307 16.48 35.12 35.10
N MET A 308 17.76 35.13 35.50
CA MET A 308 18.81 34.32 34.83
C MET A 308 19.67 33.53 35.83
N LEU A 309 19.04 33.04 36.90
CA LEU A 309 19.63 32.08 37.86
C LEU A 309 18.59 30.98 38.08
N GLY A 310 18.51 30.05 37.13
CA GLY A 310 17.50 28.98 37.18
C GLY A 310 17.96 27.61 36.66
N CYS A 311 19.09 27.51 35.94
CA CYS A 311 19.49 26.21 35.40
C CYS A 311 21.00 25.90 35.39
N GLY A 312 21.86 26.86 35.76
CA GLY A 312 23.32 26.67 35.77
C GLY A 312 23.94 26.38 37.14
N SER A 313 23.18 26.51 38.23
CA SER A 313 23.69 26.43 39.61
C SER A 313 23.63 25.04 40.23
N ALA A 314 23.26 23.99 39.48
CA ALA A 314 23.23 22.62 39.99
C ALA A 314 24.58 21.88 39.84
N CYS A 315 25.49 22.35 38.98
CA CYS A 315 26.73 21.62 38.63
C CYS A 315 28.05 22.32 39.00
N CYS A 316 28.04 23.58 39.45
CA CYS A 316 29.25 24.24 39.96
C CYS A 316 29.04 24.63 41.42
N GLY A 317 29.84 24.00 42.29
CA GLY A 317 29.73 24.13 43.73
C GLY A 317 29.93 25.57 44.21
N GLN A 318 28.91 26.08 44.87
CA GLN A 318 29.04 26.86 46.10
C GLN A 318 27.70 26.84 46.87
N THR A 319 27.79 26.35 48.11
CA THR A 319 26.84 26.54 49.23
C THR A 319 25.35 26.24 49.02
N GLY A 320 25.03 25.19 48.25
CA GLY A 320 23.81 24.40 48.51
C GLY A 320 24.12 23.31 49.55
N SER A 321 23.27 23.13 50.57
CA SER A 321 23.37 22.01 51.53
C SER A 321 23.77 20.72 50.82
N VAL A 322 24.80 20.01 51.31
CA VAL A 322 25.33 18.74 50.75
C VAL A 322 24.20 17.74 50.41
N ALA A 323 23.07 17.81 51.14
CA ALA A 323 21.87 17.02 50.91
C ALA A 323 21.12 17.32 49.58
N ALA A 324 21.24 18.52 49.01
CA ALA A 324 20.58 18.91 47.75
C ALA A 324 21.36 18.44 46.51
N GLN A 325 22.70 18.58 46.54
CA GLN A 325 23.62 18.10 45.49
C GLN A 325 23.57 16.56 45.36
N GLN A 326 23.41 15.85 46.47
CA GLN A 326 23.29 14.40 46.49
C GLN A 326 21.92 13.93 45.96
N ARG A 327 20.83 14.68 46.22
CA ARG A 327 19.46 14.31 45.81
C ARG A 327 19.22 14.45 44.30
N THR A 328 19.85 15.42 43.64
CA THR A 328 19.80 15.59 42.18
C THR A 328 20.59 14.51 41.45
N GLY A 329 21.76 14.10 41.96
CA GLY A 329 22.52 12.98 41.41
C GLY A 329 21.72 11.66 41.40
N LEU A 330 21.02 11.33 42.49
CA LEU A 330 20.17 10.13 42.57
C LEU A 330 19.03 10.10 41.53
N PHE A 331 18.48 11.27 41.18
CA PHE A 331 17.43 11.35 40.17
C PHE A 331 17.96 10.99 38.78
N PHE A 332 19.09 11.56 38.37
CA PHE A 332 19.71 11.25 37.08
C PHE A 332 20.18 9.79 37.00
N GLU A 333 20.70 9.23 38.09
CA GLU A 333 21.02 7.79 38.18
C GLU A 333 19.77 6.91 37.99
N SER A 334 18.63 7.29 38.56
CA SER A 334 17.36 6.58 38.40
C SER A 334 16.83 6.66 36.96
N VAL A 335 17.03 7.79 36.29
CA VAL A 335 16.68 7.98 34.86
C VAL A 335 17.58 7.09 33.99
N LEU A 336 18.90 7.11 34.21
CA LEU A 336 19.85 6.26 33.51
C LEU A 336 19.54 4.77 33.72
N PHE A 337 19.16 4.40 34.94
CA PHE A 337 18.69 3.04 35.25
C PHE A 337 17.51 2.61 34.40
N TYR A 338 16.49 3.45 34.34
CA TYR A 338 15.29 3.16 33.56
C TYR A 338 15.59 3.07 32.06
N VAL A 339 16.40 3.99 31.52
CA VAL A 339 16.84 3.97 30.11
C VAL A 339 17.66 2.71 29.82
N GLY A 340 18.60 2.35 30.69
CA GLY A 340 19.40 1.12 30.55
C GLY A 340 18.55 -0.16 30.61
N SER A 341 17.47 -0.16 31.40
CA SER A 341 16.51 -1.27 31.49
C SER A 341 15.69 -1.42 30.20
N ILE A 342 15.19 -0.33 29.61
CA ILE A 342 14.50 -0.35 28.30
C ILE A 342 15.46 -0.81 27.20
N CYS A 343 16.68 -0.30 27.19
CA CYS A 343 17.70 -0.61 26.19
C CYS A 343 18.35 -2.00 26.36
N GLN A 344 17.96 -2.77 27.39
CA GLN A 344 18.50 -4.10 27.70
C GLN A 344 20.02 -4.14 27.96
N GLN A 345 20.62 -3.03 28.40
CA GLN A 345 22.08 -2.94 28.55
C GLN A 345 22.58 -3.36 29.93
N GLY A 346 21.70 -3.46 30.93
CA GLY A 346 22.08 -3.75 32.32
C GLY A 346 22.93 -2.62 32.93
N LEU A 347 22.83 -2.40 34.24
CA LEU A 347 23.64 -1.41 34.94
C LEU A 347 24.23 -2.00 36.22
N THR A 348 25.33 -1.41 36.68
CA THR A 348 26.18 -1.92 37.77
C THR A 348 25.63 -1.65 39.17
N PHE A 349 24.46 -0.99 39.29
CA PHE A 349 23.85 -0.66 40.58
C PHE A 349 22.93 -1.78 41.07
N SER A 350 23.12 -2.22 42.32
CA SER A 350 22.33 -3.28 42.96
C SER A 350 21.64 -2.74 44.20
N THR A 351 20.31 -2.87 44.28
CA THR A 351 19.53 -2.52 45.47
C THR A 351 19.68 -3.61 46.53
N SER A 352 19.97 -3.23 47.77
CA SER A 352 20.14 -4.15 48.89
C SER A 352 18.79 -4.64 49.44
N PHE A 353 17.77 -3.78 49.43
CA PHE A 353 16.42 -4.08 49.93
C PHE A 353 15.61 -4.96 48.99
N PHE A 354 14.78 -5.84 49.58
CA PHE A 354 13.88 -6.74 48.84
C PHE A 354 12.88 -5.99 47.94
N SER A 355 12.30 -4.88 48.43
CA SER A 355 11.34 -4.06 47.68
C SER A 355 11.96 -3.43 46.41
N GLY A 356 13.21 -2.95 46.49
CA GLY A 356 13.96 -2.44 45.35
C GLY A 356 14.20 -3.51 44.29
N ARG A 357 14.60 -4.72 44.72
CA ARG A 357 14.82 -5.87 43.83
C ARG A 357 13.54 -6.29 43.10
N CYS A 358 12.40 -6.32 43.77
CA CYS A 358 11.12 -6.63 43.14
C CYS A 358 10.77 -5.64 42.02
N ILE A 359 10.99 -4.35 42.23
CA ILE A 359 10.69 -3.32 41.23
C ILE A 359 11.68 -3.38 40.06
N VAL A 360 12.97 -3.61 40.34
CA VAL A 360 13.97 -3.84 39.29
C VAL A 360 13.60 -5.05 38.43
N ILE A 361 13.31 -6.20 39.05
CA ILE A 361 12.94 -7.42 38.32
C ILE A 361 11.66 -7.22 37.49
N THR A 362 10.62 -6.64 38.07
CA THR A 362 9.37 -6.37 37.34
C THR A 362 9.56 -5.37 36.21
N SER A 363 10.39 -4.34 36.40
CA SER A 363 10.72 -3.38 35.34
C SER A 363 11.51 -4.03 34.19
N LEU A 364 12.45 -4.94 34.49
CA LEU A 364 13.21 -5.69 33.48
C LEU A 364 12.33 -6.67 32.70
N LEU A 365 11.42 -7.38 33.38
CA LEU A 365 10.44 -8.26 32.72
C LEU A 365 9.49 -7.48 31.81
N PHE A 366 9.03 -6.32 32.26
CA PHE A 366 8.20 -5.43 31.45
C PHE A 366 8.95 -4.89 30.23
N ALA A 367 10.17 -4.40 30.41
CA ALA A 367 11.02 -3.92 29.32
C ALA A 367 11.32 -5.02 28.29
N PHE A 368 11.61 -6.24 28.75
CA PHE A 368 11.79 -7.41 27.88
C PHE A 368 10.52 -7.68 27.06
N ALA A 369 9.36 -7.74 27.69
CA ALA A 369 8.09 -7.98 26.99
C ALA A 369 7.84 -6.91 25.91
N ILE A 370 7.97 -5.63 26.24
CA ILE A 370 7.76 -4.52 25.29
C ILE A 370 8.74 -4.60 24.12
N TYR A 371 10.01 -4.90 24.37
CA TYR A 371 11.02 -5.04 23.31
C TYR A 371 10.69 -6.19 22.36
N GLN A 372 10.28 -7.36 22.89
CA GLN A 372 9.89 -8.50 22.06
C GLN A 372 8.66 -8.18 21.20
N PHE A 373 7.64 -7.53 21.77
CA PHE A 373 6.45 -7.09 21.02
C PHE A 373 6.78 -6.06 19.94
N TYR A 374 7.64 -5.09 20.26
CA TYR A 374 8.09 -4.08 19.30
C TYR A 374 8.86 -4.73 18.13
N SER A 375 9.81 -5.62 18.44
CA SER A 375 10.63 -6.32 17.45
C SER A 375 9.79 -7.22 16.53
N ALA A 376 8.80 -7.92 17.06
CA ALA A 376 7.87 -8.71 16.24
C ALA A 376 6.99 -7.82 15.35
N SER A 377 6.47 -6.72 15.91
CA SER A 377 5.52 -5.85 15.22
C SER A 377 6.18 -5.01 14.11
N ILE A 378 7.43 -4.57 14.29
CA ILE A 378 8.14 -3.80 13.25
C ILE A 378 8.45 -4.66 12.02
N VAL A 379 8.91 -5.90 12.23
CA VAL A 379 9.15 -6.85 11.12
C VAL A 379 7.83 -7.18 10.42
N GLY A 380 6.77 -7.43 11.19
CA GLY A 380 5.44 -7.64 10.62
C GLY A 380 4.96 -6.45 9.78
N THR A 381 5.14 -5.23 10.27
CA THR A 381 4.72 -4.00 9.58
C THR A 381 5.51 -3.75 8.28
N LEU A 382 6.80 -4.08 8.27
CA LEU A 382 7.65 -3.95 7.08
C LEU A 382 7.30 -4.97 5.98
N LEU A 383 6.88 -6.18 6.38
CA LEU A 383 6.47 -7.24 5.45
C LEU A 383 5.01 -7.11 5.00
N MET A 384 4.21 -6.27 5.66
CA MET A 384 2.81 -6.07 5.30
C MET A 384 2.67 -5.20 4.05
N GLU A 385 1.80 -5.65 3.14
CA GLU A 385 1.42 -4.86 1.96
C GLU A 385 0.77 -3.53 2.37
N LYS A 386 1.12 -2.47 1.65
CA LYS A 386 0.52 -1.14 1.87
C LYS A 386 -1.00 -1.22 1.65
N PRO A 387 -1.82 -0.65 2.55
CA PRO A 387 -3.26 -0.74 2.43
C PRO A 387 -3.76 0.03 1.20
N LYS A 388 -4.59 -0.64 0.40
CA LYS A 388 -5.27 -0.05 -0.76
C LYS A 388 -6.31 0.99 -0.32
N THR A 389 -6.14 2.24 -0.76
CA THR A 389 -6.96 3.40 -0.34
C THR A 389 -8.25 3.56 -1.15
N ILE A 390 -8.23 3.26 -2.44
CA ILE A 390 -9.37 3.42 -3.36
C ILE A 390 -10.06 2.06 -3.52
N ARG A 391 -11.34 1.95 -3.12
CA ARG A 391 -12.12 0.70 -3.20
C ARG A 391 -13.44 0.85 -3.95
N THR A 392 -14.07 2.02 -3.88
CA THR A 392 -15.36 2.28 -4.50
C THR A 392 -15.24 3.20 -5.70
N LEU A 393 -16.27 3.21 -6.54
CA LEU A 393 -16.35 4.14 -7.68
C LEU A 393 -16.33 5.60 -7.22
N ARG A 394 -16.97 5.92 -6.08
CA ARG A 394 -16.94 7.26 -5.50
C ARG A 394 -15.53 7.66 -5.07
N ASP A 395 -14.78 6.75 -4.44
CA ASP A 395 -13.37 7.02 -4.09
C ASP A 395 -12.54 7.30 -5.35
N LEU A 396 -12.80 6.59 -6.45
CA LEU A 396 -12.11 6.80 -7.73
C LEU A 396 -12.41 8.21 -8.31
N ILE A 397 -13.66 8.67 -8.24
CA ILE A 397 -14.09 10.00 -8.71
C ILE A 397 -13.42 11.14 -7.93
N HIS A 398 -13.22 10.97 -6.62
CA HIS A 398 -12.55 11.96 -5.77
C HIS A 398 -11.03 11.78 -5.69
N SER A 399 -10.49 10.68 -6.22
CA SER A 399 -9.05 10.45 -6.27
C SER A 399 -8.33 11.37 -7.25
N SER A 400 -7.02 11.48 -7.10
CA SER A 400 -6.13 12.18 -8.03
C SER A 400 -5.88 11.41 -9.33
N LEU A 401 -6.43 10.20 -9.51
CA LEU A 401 -6.23 9.41 -10.72
C LEU A 401 -6.95 10.05 -11.91
N ALA A 402 -6.26 10.13 -13.04
CA ALA A 402 -6.88 10.41 -14.33
C ALA A 402 -7.67 9.17 -14.78
N VAL A 403 -8.78 9.37 -15.49
CA VAL A 403 -9.67 8.27 -15.90
C VAL A 403 -9.81 8.30 -17.42
N GLY A 404 -9.72 7.13 -18.05
CA GLY A 404 -10.08 6.94 -19.45
C GLY A 404 -11.09 5.81 -19.63
N VAL A 405 -11.74 5.81 -20.78
CA VAL A 405 -12.76 4.84 -21.16
C VAL A 405 -12.42 4.26 -22.53
N GLU A 406 -12.60 2.96 -22.68
CA GLU A 406 -12.47 2.28 -23.96
C GLU A 406 -13.46 2.83 -25.00
N ASP A 407 -12.95 3.22 -26.17
CA ASP A 407 -13.75 3.78 -27.26
C ASP A 407 -14.56 2.71 -28.02
N ILE A 408 -15.65 2.25 -27.40
CA ILE A 408 -16.62 1.37 -28.04
C ILE A 408 -18.02 1.99 -27.97
N PRO A 409 -18.85 1.85 -29.03
CA PRO A 409 -20.19 2.44 -29.08
C PRO A 409 -21.10 2.13 -27.87
N TYR A 410 -20.94 0.97 -27.22
CA TYR A 410 -21.80 0.64 -26.07
C TYR A 410 -21.44 1.42 -24.80
N ASN A 411 -20.17 1.80 -24.60
CA ASN A 411 -19.76 2.66 -23.49
C ASN A 411 -20.31 4.07 -23.70
N ARG A 412 -20.26 4.58 -24.93
CA ARG A 412 -20.87 5.87 -25.30
C ARG A 412 -22.38 5.86 -25.07
N ASP A 413 -23.09 4.83 -25.53
CA ASP A 413 -24.53 4.66 -25.29
C ASP A 413 -24.88 4.51 -23.79
N TYR A 414 -24.01 3.89 -22.99
CA TYR A 414 -24.19 3.79 -21.55
C TYR A 414 -24.21 5.19 -20.90
N PHE A 415 -23.21 6.02 -21.16
CA PHE A 415 -23.17 7.37 -20.57
C PHE A 415 -24.29 8.27 -21.11
N LEU A 416 -24.69 8.14 -22.38
CA LEU A 416 -25.83 8.88 -22.92
C LEU A 416 -27.16 8.60 -22.21
N ARG A 417 -27.36 7.36 -21.75
CA ARG A 417 -28.66 6.89 -21.23
C ARG A 417 -28.68 6.63 -19.73
N THR A 418 -27.53 6.61 -19.07
CA THR A 418 -27.46 6.24 -17.66
C THR A 418 -28.24 7.24 -16.80
N LYS A 419 -28.92 6.72 -15.78
CA LYS A 419 -29.61 7.51 -14.75
C LYS A 419 -28.89 7.43 -13.41
N ASP A 420 -27.78 6.70 -13.35
CA ASP A 420 -27.01 6.55 -12.12
C ASP A 420 -26.29 7.88 -11.82
N PRO A 421 -26.58 8.54 -10.68
CA PRO A 421 -25.95 9.80 -10.32
C PRO A 421 -24.42 9.70 -10.24
N ILE A 422 -23.88 8.56 -9.83
CA ILE A 422 -22.42 8.36 -9.68
C ILE A 422 -21.75 8.28 -11.05
N ALA A 423 -22.36 7.57 -12.01
CA ALA A 423 -21.83 7.46 -13.37
C ALA A 423 -21.90 8.81 -14.12
N ILE A 424 -22.96 9.60 -13.87
CA ILE A 424 -23.10 10.96 -14.40
C ILE A 424 -22.00 11.87 -13.85
N GLU A 425 -21.76 11.83 -12.53
CA GLU A 425 -20.70 12.60 -11.88
C GLU A 425 -19.31 12.22 -12.41
N LEU A 426 -19.03 10.92 -12.54
CA LEU A 426 -17.80 10.39 -13.12
C LEU A 426 -17.57 10.94 -14.54
N TYR A 427 -18.59 10.88 -15.39
CA TYR A 427 -18.49 11.33 -16.77
C TYR A 427 -18.15 12.82 -16.84
N ALA A 428 -18.90 13.66 -16.13
CA ALA A 428 -18.72 15.10 -16.12
C ALA A 428 -17.35 15.51 -15.54
N LYS A 429 -16.90 14.83 -14.47
CA LYS A 429 -15.70 15.23 -13.73
C LYS A 429 -14.40 14.66 -14.30
N LYS A 430 -14.43 13.47 -14.89
CA LYS A 430 -13.21 12.71 -15.25
C LYS A 430 -13.13 12.29 -16.72
N VAL A 431 -14.24 12.23 -17.47
CA VAL A 431 -14.25 11.75 -18.87
C VAL A 431 -14.31 12.90 -19.86
N THR A 432 -15.09 13.95 -19.56
CA THR A 432 -15.22 15.17 -20.39
C THR A 432 -14.28 16.30 -19.96
N SER A 433 -13.62 16.17 -18.80
CA SER A 433 -12.67 17.18 -18.35
C SER A 433 -11.38 17.08 -19.15
N VAL A 434 -10.94 18.22 -19.68
CA VAL A 434 -9.62 18.38 -20.29
C VAL A 434 -8.56 17.97 -19.26
N PRO A 435 -7.58 17.12 -19.61
CA PRO A 435 -6.45 16.87 -18.75
C PRO A 435 -5.75 18.19 -18.45
N THR A 436 -5.83 18.67 -17.21
CA THR A 436 -4.97 19.75 -16.71
C THR A 436 -3.59 19.17 -16.40
N ASP A 437 -2.86 18.81 -17.45
CA ASP A 437 -1.45 18.45 -17.34
C ASP A 437 -0.63 19.60 -17.96
N ASN A 438 -0.05 20.44 -17.09
CA ASN A 438 1.06 21.35 -17.41
C ASN A 438 2.38 20.57 -17.69
N GLU A 439 2.30 19.40 -18.34
CA GLU A 439 3.46 18.56 -18.70
C GLU A 439 3.58 18.37 -20.23
N ALA A 440 3.20 19.40 -20.98
CA ALA A 440 3.56 19.55 -22.39
C ALA A 440 4.24 20.92 -22.62
N LEU A 441 5.43 21.09 -22.05
CA LEU A 441 6.47 21.95 -22.60
C LEU A 441 7.48 20.97 -23.23
N SER A 442 7.65 20.90 -24.55
CA SER A 442 8.26 21.94 -25.35
C SER A 442 7.96 21.74 -26.84
N GLU A 443 7.49 22.77 -27.54
CA GLU A 443 8.10 23.29 -28.77
C GLU A 443 7.26 24.46 -29.32
N THR A 444 7.84 25.66 -29.15
CA THR A 444 7.78 26.86 -30.02
C THR A 444 6.60 27.03 -30.99
N THR A 445 5.79 28.06 -30.78
CA THR A 445 5.88 29.33 -31.53
C THR A 445 4.89 30.35 -30.94
N ALA A 446 5.36 31.59 -30.81
CA ALA A 446 4.60 32.74 -30.36
C ALA A 446 3.63 33.19 -31.46
N ASP A 447 2.41 33.60 -31.11
CA ASP A 447 1.96 34.99 -31.24
C ASP A 447 0.46 35.17 -30.94
N ASN A 448 0.19 36.30 -30.28
CA ASN A 448 -1.06 37.07 -30.19
C ASN A 448 -2.13 36.73 -29.14
N VAL A 449 -2.07 37.58 -28.12
CA VAL A 449 -3.00 37.89 -27.02
C VAL A 449 -4.41 38.23 -27.49
N THR A 450 -5.44 37.69 -26.82
CA THR A 450 -6.56 38.52 -26.31
C THR A 450 -7.10 37.91 -25.02
N THR A 451 -6.97 38.68 -23.95
CA THR A 451 -7.39 38.43 -22.57
C THR A 451 -8.89 38.28 -22.42
N LEU A 452 -9.35 37.22 -21.74
CA LEU A 452 -10.65 37.15 -21.10
C LEU A 452 -10.48 36.59 -19.68
N SER A 453 -10.94 37.38 -18.71
CA SER A 453 -10.72 37.25 -17.27
C SER A 453 -11.26 35.93 -16.66
N PRO A 454 -10.70 35.45 -15.53
CA PRO A 454 -11.22 34.28 -14.83
C PRO A 454 -12.49 34.63 -14.04
N LEU A 455 -13.57 33.89 -14.28
CA LEU A 455 -14.79 33.92 -13.47
C LEU A 455 -14.58 33.19 -12.13
N GLN A 456 -15.08 33.82 -11.07
CA GLN A 456 -14.97 33.42 -9.66
C GLN A 456 -15.64 32.06 -9.34
N PRO A 457 -15.16 31.31 -8.32
CA PRO A 457 -15.76 30.06 -7.88
C PRO A 457 -16.87 30.30 -6.86
N GLY A 458 -17.97 29.52 -6.92
CA GLY A 458 -18.85 29.37 -5.74
C GLY A 458 -20.37 29.29 -5.93
N VAL A 459 -20.90 28.66 -6.98
CA VAL A 459 -22.33 28.31 -7.01
C VAL A 459 -22.49 26.81 -7.23
N GLU A 460 -22.93 26.11 -6.19
CA GLU A 460 -23.20 24.67 -6.23
C GLU A 460 -24.56 24.44 -6.93
N LEU A 461 -24.53 24.06 -8.21
CA LEU A 461 -25.74 23.82 -9.00
C LEU A 461 -26.62 22.73 -8.39
N THR A 462 -27.93 22.92 -8.45
CA THR A 462 -28.92 21.93 -7.99
C THR A 462 -28.85 20.64 -8.82
N ALA A 463 -29.30 19.51 -8.26
CA ALA A 463 -29.25 18.21 -8.95
C ALA A 463 -30.00 18.20 -10.30
N ALA A 464 -31.06 19.00 -10.42
CA ALA A 464 -31.83 19.15 -11.65
C ALA A 464 -31.07 19.96 -12.71
N GLU A 465 -30.37 21.02 -12.31
CA GLU A 465 -29.54 21.85 -13.19
C GLU A 465 -28.30 21.09 -13.67
N LYS A 466 -27.61 20.37 -12.77
CA LYS A 466 -26.51 19.47 -13.13
C LYS A 466 -26.95 18.43 -14.17
N ALA A 467 -28.14 17.84 -14.00
CA ALA A 467 -28.70 16.90 -14.95
C ALA A 467 -29.15 17.54 -16.28
N LYS A 468 -29.55 18.82 -16.26
CA LYS A 468 -29.91 19.59 -17.46
C LYS A 468 -28.67 19.95 -18.28
N THR A 469 -27.65 20.55 -17.64
CA THR A 469 -26.35 20.85 -18.26
C THR A 469 -25.69 19.59 -18.81
N TYR A 470 -25.77 18.48 -18.09
CA TYR A 470 -25.30 17.17 -18.56
C TYR A 470 -26.01 16.71 -19.85
N ARG A 471 -27.34 16.81 -19.91
CA ARG A 471 -28.12 16.47 -21.11
C ARG A 471 -27.82 17.42 -22.27
N GLU A 472 -27.58 18.69 -22.00
CA GLU A 472 -27.21 19.69 -23.01
C GLU A 472 -25.80 19.44 -23.57
N ILE A 473 -24.83 19.05 -22.73
CA ILE A 473 -23.47 18.64 -23.15
C ILE A 473 -23.51 17.35 -23.99
N LEU A 474 -24.38 16.40 -23.64
CA LEU A 474 -24.55 15.16 -24.43
C LEU A 474 -25.30 15.41 -25.74
N HIS A 475 -26.30 16.29 -25.75
CA HIS A 475 -27.08 16.64 -26.95
C HIS A 475 -26.29 17.49 -27.95
N SER A 476 -25.38 18.36 -27.49
CA SER A 476 -24.44 19.07 -28.38
C SER A 476 -23.44 18.11 -29.04
N HIS A 477 -23.03 17.04 -28.35
CA HIS A 477 -22.21 15.96 -28.90
C HIS A 477 -22.95 15.09 -29.94
N GLU A 478 -24.29 14.96 -29.85
CA GLU A 478 -25.11 14.24 -30.85
C GLU A 478 -25.39 15.05 -32.12
N THR A 479 -25.47 16.38 -32.02
CA THR A 479 -25.87 17.25 -33.14
C THR A 479 -24.71 17.80 -33.96
N GLY A 480 -23.46 17.63 -33.51
CA GLY A 480 -22.28 18.18 -34.20
C GLY A 480 -22.27 19.71 -34.31
N ALA A 481 -23.20 20.39 -33.65
CA ALA A 481 -23.33 21.83 -33.65
C ALA A 481 -22.41 22.41 -32.58
N HIS A 482 -21.28 22.96 -33.02
CA HIS A 482 -20.17 23.53 -32.24
C HIS A 482 -19.20 22.55 -31.57
N ALA A 483 -18.75 21.52 -32.29
CA ALA A 483 -17.45 20.92 -32.02
C ALA A 483 -16.62 20.90 -33.30
N LYS A 484 -16.16 22.08 -33.73
CA LYS A 484 -15.09 22.16 -34.73
C LYS A 484 -13.73 21.72 -34.16
N THR A 485 -13.63 21.49 -32.85
CA THR A 485 -12.53 20.81 -32.14
C THR A 485 -12.97 20.56 -30.68
N ASN A 486 -13.44 19.37 -30.34
CA ASN A 486 -13.46 18.92 -28.93
C ASN A 486 -12.54 17.70 -28.81
N GLU A 487 -11.23 17.98 -28.85
CA GLU A 487 -10.14 17.00 -28.72
C GLU A 487 -10.03 16.40 -27.31
N ALA A 488 -10.79 16.91 -26.34
CA ALA A 488 -10.63 16.59 -24.92
C ALA A 488 -11.70 15.63 -24.39
N SER A 489 -11.76 14.41 -24.93
CA SER A 489 -12.52 13.34 -24.29
C SER A 489 -11.62 12.12 -24.09
N ASN A 490 -11.57 11.60 -22.86
CA ASN A 490 -10.64 10.55 -22.45
C ASN A 490 -11.07 9.16 -22.98
N TRP A 491 -11.30 9.05 -24.30
CA TRP A 491 -11.59 7.81 -25.00
C TRP A 491 -10.33 7.27 -25.64
N TYR A 492 -10.02 6.00 -25.39
CA TYR A 492 -8.79 5.39 -25.84
C TYR A 492 -8.99 3.98 -26.36
N ASP A 493 -8.10 3.56 -27.25
CA ASP A 493 -7.97 2.15 -27.62
C ASP A 493 -7.49 1.31 -26.43
N PRO A 494 -7.90 0.02 -26.35
CA PRO A 494 -7.55 -0.85 -25.23
C PRO A 494 -6.05 -0.98 -24.97
N GLU A 495 -5.25 -1.10 -26.03
CA GLU A 495 -3.80 -1.21 -25.95
C GLU A 495 -3.16 0.04 -25.34
N TYR A 496 -3.58 1.22 -25.79
CA TYR A 496 -3.09 2.49 -25.27
C TYR A 496 -3.51 2.69 -23.81
N GLY A 497 -4.77 2.42 -23.48
CA GLY A 497 -5.29 2.55 -22.12
C GLY A 497 -4.59 1.64 -21.12
N VAL A 498 -4.38 0.36 -21.47
CA VAL A 498 -3.66 -0.61 -20.63
C VAL A 498 -2.18 -0.23 -20.48
N LYS A 499 -1.54 0.27 -21.54
CA LYS A 499 -0.17 0.80 -21.45
C LYS A 499 -0.06 2.00 -20.49
N ARG A 500 -1.08 2.87 -20.42
CA ARG A 500 -1.14 3.96 -19.43
C ARG A 500 -1.35 3.48 -18.01
N ILE A 501 -2.15 2.43 -17.79
CA ILE A 501 -2.31 1.81 -16.45
C ILE A 501 -0.95 1.39 -15.90
N ARG A 502 -0.08 0.83 -16.75
CA ARG A 502 1.26 0.40 -16.34
C ARG A 502 2.12 1.56 -15.81
N LYS A 503 2.04 2.74 -16.45
CA LYS A 503 2.72 3.97 -16.03
C LYS A 503 2.21 4.52 -14.69
N GLY A 504 1.05 4.07 -14.21
CA GLY A 504 0.43 4.53 -12.97
C GLY A 504 -0.34 5.86 -13.13
N LYS A 505 -0.91 6.35 -12.02
CA LYS A 505 -1.76 7.56 -11.93
C LYS A 505 -2.98 7.60 -12.87
N PHE A 506 -3.30 6.51 -13.55
CA PHE A 506 -4.36 6.41 -14.54
C PHE A 506 -5.24 5.18 -14.29
N ALA A 507 -6.55 5.35 -14.43
CA ALA A 507 -7.54 4.30 -14.36
C ALA A 507 -8.29 4.18 -15.68
N PHE A 508 -8.43 2.95 -16.17
CA PHE A 508 -8.99 2.71 -17.50
C PHE A 508 -10.20 1.79 -17.43
N HIS A 509 -11.33 2.21 -18.01
CA HIS A 509 -12.53 1.40 -18.16
C HIS A 509 -12.45 0.55 -19.43
N VAL A 510 -12.47 -0.76 -19.29
CA VAL A 510 -12.31 -1.69 -20.42
C VAL A 510 -12.98 -3.03 -20.11
N ASP A 511 -13.43 -3.75 -21.13
CA ASP A 511 -13.90 -5.13 -20.95
C ASP A 511 -12.74 -6.06 -20.52
N VAL A 512 -12.98 -6.84 -19.48
CA VAL A 512 -11.97 -7.71 -18.86
C VAL A 512 -11.43 -8.78 -19.82
N ALA A 513 -12.23 -9.24 -20.78
CA ALA A 513 -11.77 -10.24 -21.73
C ALA A 513 -10.66 -9.69 -22.62
N THR A 514 -10.74 -8.41 -22.99
CA THR A 514 -9.71 -7.71 -23.77
C THR A 514 -8.54 -7.32 -22.89
N ALA A 515 -8.79 -6.71 -21.73
CA ALA A 515 -7.74 -6.20 -20.85
C ALA A 515 -6.84 -7.30 -20.27
N TYR A 516 -7.40 -8.44 -19.84
CA TYR A 516 -6.61 -9.51 -19.22
C TYR A 516 -5.61 -10.13 -20.17
N LYS A 517 -5.92 -10.23 -21.46
CA LYS A 517 -4.96 -10.71 -22.46
C LYS A 517 -3.77 -9.77 -22.57
N ILE A 518 -4.03 -8.46 -22.74
CA ILE A 518 -2.98 -7.44 -22.88
C ILE A 518 -2.14 -7.37 -21.60
N ILE A 519 -2.76 -7.42 -20.42
CA ILE A 519 -2.07 -7.39 -19.13
C ILE A 519 -1.18 -8.63 -18.96
N ALA A 520 -1.70 -9.82 -19.26
CA ALA A 520 -0.94 -11.07 -19.13
C ALA A 520 0.31 -11.09 -20.04
N ASP A 521 0.24 -10.46 -21.21
CA ASP A 521 1.34 -10.42 -22.16
C ASP A 521 2.36 -9.30 -21.87
N THR A 522 1.97 -8.22 -21.17
CA THR A 522 2.80 -6.99 -21.05
C THR A 522 3.23 -6.61 -19.64
N PHE A 523 2.57 -7.10 -18.58
CA PHE A 523 2.85 -6.74 -17.19
C PHE A 523 3.73 -7.80 -16.51
N SER A 524 4.56 -7.37 -15.56
CA SER A 524 5.27 -8.31 -14.68
C SER A 524 4.37 -8.85 -13.56
N GLU A 525 4.75 -9.95 -12.93
CA GLU A 525 3.97 -10.56 -11.83
C GLU A 525 3.72 -9.60 -10.67
N LYS A 526 4.72 -8.78 -10.31
CA LYS A 526 4.60 -7.73 -9.29
C LYS A 526 3.58 -6.67 -9.69
N GLU A 527 3.64 -6.20 -10.94
CA GLU A 527 2.69 -5.20 -11.45
C GLU A 527 1.25 -5.74 -11.46
N ILE A 528 1.05 -7.02 -11.82
CA ILE A 528 -0.25 -7.69 -11.80
C ILE A 528 -0.85 -7.71 -10.38
N CYS A 529 -0.03 -7.97 -9.36
CA CYS A 529 -0.46 -7.98 -7.96
C CYS A 529 -0.89 -6.60 -7.43
N GLU A 530 -0.35 -5.52 -7.99
CA GLU A 530 -0.71 -4.15 -7.62
C GLU A 530 -2.00 -3.65 -8.27
N LEU A 531 -2.49 -4.35 -9.30
CA LEU A 531 -3.72 -3.97 -9.99
C LEU A 531 -4.95 -4.08 -9.09
N THR A 532 -5.89 -3.17 -9.31
CA THR A 532 -7.19 -3.16 -8.66
C THR A 532 -8.29 -2.92 -9.68
N GLU A 533 -9.42 -3.60 -9.47
CA GLU A 533 -10.59 -3.55 -10.34
C GLU A 533 -11.77 -2.92 -9.59
N ILE A 534 -12.41 -1.90 -10.18
CA ILE A 534 -13.64 -1.30 -9.68
C ILE A 534 -14.71 -1.37 -10.77
N GLN A 535 -15.86 -1.94 -10.46
CA GLN A 535 -16.95 -2.09 -11.43
C GLN A 535 -17.73 -0.77 -11.56
N LEU A 536 -17.99 -0.33 -12.80
CA LEU A 536 -18.87 0.80 -13.08
C LEU A 536 -20.34 0.37 -12.98
N PHE A 537 -20.66 -0.78 -13.54
CA PHE A 537 -21.99 -1.38 -13.48
C PHE A 537 -21.90 -2.91 -13.34
N PRO A 538 -22.94 -3.56 -12.79
CA PRO A 538 -22.96 -5.01 -12.63
C PRO A 538 -22.85 -5.76 -13.98
N PRO A 539 -22.23 -6.95 -14.03
CA PRO A 539 -22.06 -7.72 -15.25
C PRO A 539 -23.37 -7.89 -16.03
N GLN A 540 -23.36 -7.55 -17.32
CA GLN A 540 -24.54 -7.54 -18.17
C GLN A 540 -24.59 -8.78 -19.06
N LYS A 541 -25.75 -9.44 -19.10
CA LYS A 541 -25.97 -10.62 -19.96
C LYS A 541 -26.24 -10.17 -21.39
N MET A 542 -25.57 -10.80 -22.33
CA MET A 542 -25.73 -10.57 -23.75
C MET A 542 -26.29 -11.81 -24.44
N VAL A 543 -27.11 -11.57 -25.46
CA VAL A 543 -27.99 -12.58 -26.05
C VAL A 543 -27.83 -12.56 -27.56
N ALA A 544 -27.87 -13.73 -28.19
CA ALA A 544 -27.96 -13.86 -29.63
C ALA A 544 -29.36 -13.44 -30.12
N ILE A 545 -29.41 -12.81 -31.29
CA ILE A 545 -30.63 -12.18 -31.81
C ILE A 545 -30.99 -12.68 -33.21
N VAL A 546 -32.28 -12.69 -33.49
CA VAL A 546 -32.83 -13.00 -34.80
C VAL A 546 -33.89 -11.97 -35.19
N GLN A 547 -34.24 -11.96 -36.47
CA GLN A 547 -35.35 -11.15 -36.96
C GLN A 547 -36.66 -11.45 -36.20
N LYS A 548 -37.48 -10.41 -35.96
CA LYS A 548 -38.78 -10.53 -35.28
C LYS A 548 -39.70 -11.52 -36.00
N GLY A 549 -40.28 -12.46 -35.25
CA GLY A 549 -41.17 -13.49 -35.78
C GLY A 549 -40.44 -14.56 -36.60
N SER A 550 -39.11 -14.58 -36.60
CA SER A 550 -38.35 -15.51 -37.44
C SER A 550 -38.56 -16.97 -37.01
N PRO A 551 -38.79 -17.89 -37.96
CA PRO A 551 -38.83 -19.33 -37.69
C PRO A 551 -37.50 -19.86 -37.11
N LEU A 552 -36.39 -19.15 -37.33
CA LEU A 552 -35.06 -19.54 -36.85
C LEU A 552 -34.92 -19.38 -35.33
N ARG A 553 -35.78 -18.59 -34.67
CA ARG A 553 -35.69 -18.34 -33.22
C ARG A 553 -35.61 -19.63 -32.41
N LYS A 554 -36.50 -20.59 -32.69
CA LYS A 554 -36.54 -21.87 -31.98
C LYS A 554 -35.31 -22.72 -32.30
N THR A 555 -34.91 -22.79 -33.57
CA THR A 555 -33.72 -23.55 -34.03
C THR A 555 -32.45 -23.03 -33.36
N ILE A 556 -32.20 -21.72 -33.41
CA ILE A 556 -31.03 -21.10 -32.79
C ILE A 556 -31.05 -21.25 -31.26
N THR A 557 -32.20 -21.04 -30.61
CA THR A 557 -32.34 -21.25 -29.16
C THR A 557 -32.02 -22.70 -28.77
N TYR A 558 -32.58 -23.67 -29.49
CA TYR A 558 -32.33 -25.10 -29.22
C TYR A 558 -30.86 -25.46 -29.47
N GLY A 559 -30.31 -25.06 -30.62
CA GLY A 559 -28.91 -25.32 -30.96
C GLY A 559 -27.94 -24.74 -29.96
N LEU A 560 -28.13 -23.48 -29.56
CA LEU A 560 -27.28 -22.85 -28.54
C LEU A 560 -27.39 -23.55 -27.17
N ARG A 561 -28.58 -24.01 -26.78
CA ARG A 561 -28.74 -24.81 -25.55
C ARG A 561 -28.00 -26.13 -25.65
N ARG A 562 -28.06 -26.83 -26.79
CA ARG A 562 -27.33 -28.08 -27.03
C ARG A 562 -25.82 -27.88 -26.98
N VAL A 563 -25.32 -26.78 -27.55
CA VAL A 563 -23.90 -26.35 -27.49
C VAL A 563 -23.47 -26.04 -26.05
N THR A 564 -24.37 -25.52 -25.20
CA THR A 564 -24.10 -25.35 -23.77
C THR A 564 -24.08 -26.69 -23.04
N GLU A 565 -25.07 -27.57 -23.28
CA GLU A 565 -25.18 -28.89 -22.63
C GLU A 565 -24.00 -29.82 -22.95
N SER A 566 -23.45 -29.73 -24.17
CA SER A 566 -22.31 -30.53 -24.59
C SER A 566 -20.95 -30.02 -24.07
N GLY A 567 -20.93 -28.89 -23.36
CA GLY A 567 -19.70 -28.25 -22.88
C GLY A 567 -18.92 -27.46 -23.93
N LEU A 568 -19.40 -27.40 -25.18
CA LEU A 568 -18.74 -26.68 -26.26
C LEU A 568 -18.72 -25.16 -26.01
N MET A 569 -19.73 -24.62 -25.32
CA MET A 569 -19.72 -23.25 -24.85
C MET A 569 -18.55 -22.93 -23.91
N ASP A 570 -18.22 -23.84 -22.99
CA ASP A 570 -17.13 -23.66 -22.04
C ASP A 570 -15.76 -23.84 -22.71
N TYR A 571 -15.66 -24.73 -23.70
CA TYR A 571 -14.49 -24.84 -24.57
C TYR A 571 -14.23 -23.52 -25.31
N GLN A 572 -15.23 -22.99 -26.01
CA GLN A 572 -15.10 -21.70 -26.72
C GLN A 572 -14.76 -20.56 -25.75
N ARG A 573 -15.25 -20.61 -24.51
CA ARG A 573 -14.91 -19.60 -23.50
C ARG A 573 -13.43 -19.64 -23.17
N LYS A 574 -12.82 -20.81 -23.02
CA LYS A 574 -11.37 -20.94 -22.77
C LYS A 574 -10.52 -20.39 -23.92
N VAL A 575 -11.00 -20.50 -25.15
CA VAL A 575 -10.30 -20.02 -26.36
C VAL A 575 -10.39 -18.49 -26.47
N TRP A 576 -11.60 -17.93 -26.37
CA TRP A 576 -11.86 -16.52 -26.67
C TRP A 576 -11.84 -15.58 -25.46
N HIS A 577 -11.99 -16.10 -24.24
CA HIS A 577 -11.98 -15.29 -23.02
C HIS A 577 -10.73 -15.62 -22.20
N SER A 578 -9.76 -14.69 -22.18
CA SER A 578 -8.57 -14.85 -21.37
C SER A 578 -8.91 -14.90 -19.87
N PRO A 579 -8.38 -15.88 -19.12
CA PRO A 579 -8.61 -15.95 -17.68
C PRO A 579 -7.94 -14.76 -16.99
N LYS A 580 -8.45 -14.42 -15.80
CA LYS A 580 -7.81 -13.42 -14.95
C LYS A 580 -6.36 -13.85 -14.66
N PRO A 581 -5.35 -12.99 -14.90
CA PRO A 581 -3.98 -13.29 -14.56
C PRO A 581 -3.87 -13.50 -13.04
N ARG A 582 -3.20 -14.59 -12.64
CA ARG A 582 -3.02 -14.92 -11.23
C ARG A 582 -1.87 -14.07 -10.69
N CYS A 583 -2.12 -13.37 -9.59
CA CYS A 583 -1.05 -12.79 -8.80
C CYS A 583 -0.33 -13.93 -8.07
N VAL A 584 0.85 -14.33 -8.57
CA VAL A 584 1.74 -15.26 -7.87
C VAL A 584 2.64 -14.42 -6.98
N LYS A 585 2.42 -14.47 -5.67
CA LYS A 585 3.25 -13.75 -4.70
C LYS A 585 4.54 -14.51 -4.46
N GLN A 586 5.48 -14.44 -5.40
CA GLN A 586 6.84 -14.89 -5.13
C GLN A 586 7.55 -13.81 -4.31
N ILE A 587 7.97 -14.15 -3.09
CA ILE A 587 8.75 -13.25 -2.24
C ILE A 587 10.14 -13.15 -2.86
N HIS A 588 10.38 -12.08 -3.63
CA HIS A 588 11.71 -11.80 -4.14
C HIS A 588 12.59 -11.25 -3.02
N THR A 589 13.88 -11.58 -3.04
CA THR A 589 14.88 -11.13 -2.08
C THR A 589 14.99 -9.60 -1.99
N ASP A 590 14.54 -8.88 -3.01
CA ASP A 590 14.49 -7.41 -3.02
C ASP A 590 13.43 -6.84 -2.08
N ASP A 591 12.31 -7.54 -1.83
CA ASP A 591 11.27 -7.07 -0.90
C ASP A 591 11.70 -7.19 0.58
N LEU A 592 12.79 -7.91 0.86
CA LEU A 592 13.43 -8.02 2.18
C LEU A 592 14.51 -6.93 2.41
N ARG A 593 14.84 -6.14 1.40
CA ARG A 593 15.85 -5.07 1.52
C ARG A 593 15.22 -3.83 2.14
N VAL A 594 15.76 -3.42 3.27
CA VAL A 594 15.37 -2.18 3.95
C VAL A 594 16.16 -1.02 3.35
N ASP A 595 15.47 -0.07 2.72
CA ASP A 595 16.10 1.10 2.09
C ASP A 595 16.75 2.04 3.11
N LEU A 596 17.85 2.68 2.74
CA LEU A 596 18.53 3.69 3.57
C LEU A 596 17.59 4.83 3.98
N GLN A 597 16.65 5.19 3.10
CA GLN A 597 15.67 6.24 3.37
C GLN A 597 14.76 5.91 4.57
N THR A 598 14.47 4.62 4.82
CA THR A 598 13.69 4.19 5.99
C THR A 598 14.51 4.27 7.29
N PHE A 599 15.81 3.96 7.22
CA PHE A 599 16.73 4.00 8.35
C PHE A 599 17.29 5.41 8.67
N ALA A 600 17.24 6.32 7.70
CA ALA A 600 17.81 7.68 7.81
C ALA A 600 17.31 8.44 9.04
N SER A 601 16.05 8.27 9.42
CA SER A 601 15.48 8.90 10.62
C SER A 601 16.19 8.50 11.91
N ALA A 602 16.62 7.25 12.07
CA ALA A 602 17.37 6.79 13.25
C ALA A 602 18.79 7.38 13.29
N LEU A 603 19.45 7.46 12.13
CA LEU A 603 20.78 8.09 12.02
C LEU A 603 20.75 9.57 12.39
N LEU A 604 19.70 10.30 11.98
CA LEU A 604 19.53 11.71 12.34
C LEU A 604 19.37 11.90 13.86
N VAL A 605 18.61 11.04 14.52
CA VAL A 605 18.45 11.07 15.99
C VAL A 605 19.80 10.82 16.69
N LEU A 606 20.60 9.89 16.19
CA LEU A 606 21.93 9.60 16.75
C LEU A 606 22.89 10.79 16.60
N ILE A 607 22.95 11.38 15.40
CA ILE A 607 23.79 12.57 15.13
C ILE A 607 23.36 13.74 16.03
N PHE A 608 22.05 13.96 16.17
CA PHE A 608 21.52 14.97 17.06
C PHE A 608 21.92 14.72 18.52
N GLY A 609 21.87 13.47 19.00
CA GLY A 609 22.31 13.10 20.33
C GLY A 609 23.79 13.42 20.59
N TYR A 610 24.68 13.10 19.64
CA TYR A 610 26.11 13.44 19.76
C TYR A 610 26.35 14.95 19.73
N ALA A 611 25.63 15.69 18.88
CA ALA A 611 25.75 17.15 18.84
C ALA A 611 25.35 17.79 20.18
N VAL A 612 24.25 17.32 20.80
CA VAL A 612 23.81 17.80 22.12
C VAL A 612 24.81 17.45 23.21
N SER A 613 25.39 16.24 23.19
CA SER A 613 26.41 15.83 24.16
C SER A 613 27.68 16.66 24.04
N LEU A 614 28.17 16.91 22.82
CA LEU A 614 29.33 17.79 22.58
C LEU A 614 29.06 19.24 23.00
N LEU A 615 27.83 19.73 22.78
CA LEU A 615 27.43 21.06 23.23
C LEU A 615 27.44 21.15 24.76
N ALA A 616 26.87 20.16 25.46
CA ALA A 616 26.89 20.12 26.92
C ALA A 616 28.33 20.11 27.47
N LEU A 617 29.20 19.25 26.92
CA LEU A 617 30.60 19.19 27.29
C LEU A 617 31.32 20.54 27.06
N SER A 618 31.04 21.21 25.92
CA SER A 618 31.63 22.51 25.63
C SER A 618 31.18 23.59 26.64
N ILE A 619 29.92 23.56 27.07
CA ILE A 619 29.39 24.48 28.09
C ILE A 619 30.05 24.21 29.45
N GLU A 620 30.19 22.95 29.85
CA GLU A 620 30.86 22.57 31.11
C GLU A 620 32.32 23.03 31.15
N ILE A 621 33.06 22.85 30.05
CA ILE A 621 34.45 23.31 29.94
C ILE A 621 34.53 24.84 30.01
N ILE A 622 33.61 25.56 29.36
CA ILE A 622 33.56 27.03 29.40
C ILE A 622 33.23 27.51 30.81
N GLN A 623 32.24 26.92 31.47
CA GLN A 623 31.86 27.25 32.85
C GLN A 623 33.01 26.99 33.82
N HIS A 624 33.70 25.85 33.70
CA HIS A 624 34.86 25.54 34.52
C HIS A 624 35.99 26.56 34.35
N LYS A 625 36.29 26.96 33.10
CA LYS A 625 37.31 27.99 32.83
C LYS A 625 36.92 29.37 33.33
N LEU A 626 35.65 29.77 33.19
CA LEU A 626 35.15 31.05 33.72
C LEU A 626 35.20 31.08 35.25
N TRP A 627 34.86 29.97 35.90
CA TRP A 627 34.90 29.88 37.36
C TRP A 627 36.33 29.87 37.90
N GLN A 628 37.28 29.23 37.21
CA GLN A 628 38.70 29.35 37.55
C GLN A 628 39.22 30.79 37.45
N ARG A 629 38.80 31.56 36.43
CA ARG A 629 39.16 32.98 36.30
C ARG A 629 38.57 33.82 37.43
N TYR A 630 37.29 33.61 37.75
CA TYR A 630 36.63 34.30 38.86
C TYR A 630 37.31 34.02 40.20
N ARG A 631 37.76 32.77 40.44
CA ARG A 631 38.47 32.43 41.68
C ARG A 631 39.85 33.08 41.74
N ALA A 632 40.58 33.14 40.63
CA ALA A 632 41.85 33.85 40.55
C ALA A 632 41.68 35.36 40.81
N GLU A 633 40.61 35.98 40.28
CA GLU A 633 40.29 37.38 40.55
C GLU A 633 39.92 37.63 42.03
N GLN A 634 39.30 36.67 42.73
CA GLN A 634 39.01 36.77 44.16
C GLN A 634 40.24 36.54 45.06
N GLU A 635 41.14 35.65 44.68
CA GLU A 635 42.42 35.45 45.38
C GLU A 635 43.30 36.70 45.25
N ASP A 636 43.32 37.36 44.09
CA ASP A 636 44.01 38.64 43.87
C ASP A 636 43.39 39.81 44.67
N GLU A 637 42.06 39.83 44.90
CA GLU A 637 41.41 40.85 45.74
C GLU A 637 41.64 40.62 47.24
N GLN A 638 41.74 39.37 47.71
CA GLN A 638 42.03 39.04 49.11
C GLN A 638 43.50 39.22 49.51
N GLU A 639 44.43 39.21 48.56
CA GLU A 639 45.85 39.52 48.80
C GLU A 639 46.11 41.05 48.81
N TYR A 640 45.13 41.86 48.37
CA TYR A 640 45.20 43.33 48.33
C TYR A 640 44.53 44.02 49.54
N GLU A 641 43.60 43.34 50.23
CA GLU A 641 43.06 43.73 51.55
C GLU A 641 43.96 43.23 52.68
#